data_AF-A0A817D6V0-F1
#
_entry.id   AF-A0A817D6V0-F1
#
_cell.length_a   1.000
_cell.length_b   1.000
_cell.length_c   1.000
_cell.angle_alpha   90.00
_cell.angle_beta   90.00
_cell.angle_gamma   90.00
#
_symmetry.space_group_name_H-M   'P 1'
#
loop_
_entity.id
_entity.type
_entity.pdbx_description
1 polymer ?
#
loop_
_entity_poly.entity_id
_entity_poly.type
_entity_poly.pdbx_seq_one_letter_code
_entity_poly.pdbx_strand_id
1 'polypeptide(L)'
;MPLRLDVKRKLSVRSDRVKCVDIHPNEPWILVTLYNGHAHIYNHETQQLIKTFEICDVPVRAGKFIVRKNWAVTASDDMLVRVYNYNTLERLHQFEAHSDYIRSVAVHPTQPYILTSSDDMTIKLWDWDAKWALKQTFEGHIHYVMQIAINPKDNNTFASASLDRTVKVWQLGSTQANFTLEGHDKGVNCVDYYSGGDKPYLVSGGDDRLVKIWDYQNKTCVQTLEGHSQNVGCVAFHPELPIILSGSEDGTVKLWHSNTYRLESTLNYGLERCWAIACLKGSNNVALGYDEGTMMIKLGREEPAMSMDASTGKIVWAKHCEIQQVNLKQLTSDQQLKDGEKVPLNIKEMGSCEIYPQTLSHSPNGRFIVVCGDGEYIIYTAITLRNKSYGNAMEFVWSQDSSEYAVRDGNMVKIFKNFKEKKTFKPEAGAENIFGGSLLGVRSYSGLTFYDWDTLSLIRRIEIVPKTIYWSQNGELACIATEESYYILRYSPQAVAAAMTNRELVSEDGIEDAFDTAVAMLVQSNEHIGQLQREHEQHLLKEQQSTQWNFTLELTKRAEYFSEKQRKEDRDWNQLNAELNRNLTATHHQKEFEFRETVELVAQRVIAQERQQHEWILEQYRSQRIEEHHRQEQFRQDEHDLDKFLDAYNLTRESMPLLQRKVLSLLRRFGIPHKTLLIQILNDANLLRDNDTDLPGRRISLAGVNLNGIQLGSKDESFCPSQYFDQLDLNHATLIGASFDCLSLRNTSFKSTNLTDASLTRSDIRDSRFSSAKLHNTSFQEANLDGGVFNLGSLVGANFRQASLINVSLTFADAIETDFSEANLYKAVLSYFQSNGVNFERANLHKAKLEGATLVHANFYQAKGAENNFRVTNITDAIFRQAHFIQSNFYGAEGNRTDFSKAILDDSEFLNVKLEEAIFEDASMARVSMQTAQLVRSNFHGASLGQSTLSFATFNKSNFSNAILDDSILAAIRVYNTTFENASMNRVQLASGTFINCNFRRASFIEASFSIADLTGSDFSESNLNESKFLLESQLNQVFSISKAILPDGSIGKNKNLIRNGNPTCDESMIMNISQWTVPVQGSIIIMPQVNDGNCVFQATTSNITHLIQSVDVSHYVKRMMNAGLTYVLLEADIITNNINVNLRFFNSTDNLIDEGIHDLVVSF
;
A
#
# COMPACT_ATOMS: atom_id res chain seq x y z
N MET A 1 -26.26 28.42 2.82
CA MET A 1 -26.24 28.47 4.29
C MET A 1 -24.80 28.28 4.77
N PRO A 2 -24.42 28.74 5.96
CA PRO A 2 -23.09 28.48 6.50
C PRO A 2 -22.86 26.97 6.63
N LEU A 3 -21.65 26.53 6.30
CA LEU A 3 -21.23 25.13 6.40
C LEU A 3 -21.11 24.75 7.88
N ARG A 4 -22.13 24.08 8.43
CA ARG A 4 -22.10 23.59 9.81
C ARG A 4 -21.22 22.36 9.93
N LEU A 5 -19.95 22.56 10.24
CA LEU A 5 -19.00 21.49 10.53
C LEU A 5 -19.00 21.15 12.02
N ASP A 6 -19.23 19.88 12.34
CA ASP A 6 -19.01 19.33 13.68
C ASP A 6 -17.49 19.23 13.93
N VAL A 7 -16.94 20.06 14.82
CA VAL A 7 -15.50 20.10 15.10
C VAL A 7 -15.21 19.30 16.36
N LYS A 8 -14.52 18.16 16.20
CA LYS A 8 -14.11 17.29 17.32
C LYS A 8 -12.63 17.37 17.58
N ARG A 9 -12.22 17.43 18.85
CA ARG A 9 -10.81 17.38 19.25
C ARG A 9 -10.37 15.92 19.30
N LYS A 10 -9.26 15.60 18.62
CA LYS A 10 -8.62 14.27 18.65
C LYS A 10 -7.41 14.24 19.58
N LEU A 11 -6.54 15.25 19.46
CA LEU A 11 -5.32 15.37 20.25
C LEU A 11 -5.24 16.79 20.82
N SER A 12 -4.86 16.92 22.09
CA SER A 12 -4.55 18.20 22.71
C SER A 12 -3.38 17.99 23.66
N VAL A 13 -2.19 18.44 23.27
CA VAL A 13 -0.97 18.27 24.07
C VAL A 13 -0.29 19.63 24.24
N ARG A 14 0.00 19.97 25.50
CA ARG A 14 0.81 21.15 25.81
C ARG A 14 2.29 20.83 25.62
N SER A 15 2.99 21.73 24.96
CA SER A 15 4.45 21.69 24.77
C SER A 15 4.97 23.12 24.66
N ASP A 16 6.28 23.26 24.50
CA ASP A 16 6.85 24.52 24.03
C ASP A 16 6.30 24.91 22.65
N ARG A 17 6.60 26.14 22.24
CA ARG A 17 6.15 26.73 20.97
C ARG A 17 6.44 25.81 19.80
N VAL A 18 5.37 25.43 19.11
CA VAL A 18 5.41 24.60 17.92
C VAL A 18 5.63 25.48 16.70
N LYS A 19 6.62 25.14 15.88
CA LYS A 19 6.94 25.89 14.66
C LYS A 19 6.47 25.21 13.39
N CYS A 20 6.42 23.88 13.38
CA CYS A 20 5.87 23.12 12.27
C CYS A 20 5.14 21.88 12.79
N VAL A 21 4.08 21.52 12.08
CA VAL A 21 3.37 20.26 12.24
C VAL A 21 3.35 19.53 10.90
N ASP A 22 3.44 18.21 10.93
CA ASP A 22 3.25 17.35 9.77
C ASP A 22 2.57 16.06 10.19
N ILE A 23 1.76 15.47 9.31
CA ILE A 23 0.94 14.29 9.63
C ILE A 23 1.41 13.12 8.78
N HIS A 24 1.63 11.97 9.41
CA HIS A 24 1.97 10.76 8.69
C HIS A 24 0.73 10.23 7.93
N PRO A 25 0.83 9.88 6.64
CA PRO A 25 -0.34 9.49 5.83
C PRO A 25 -0.90 8.11 6.17
N ASN A 26 -0.07 7.21 6.69
CA ASN A 26 -0.44 5.79 6.91
C ASN A 26 -0.51 5.40 8.39
N GLU A 27 0.12 6.17 9.27
CA GLU A 27 0.23 5.88 10.70
C GLU A 27 -0.49 7.00 11.43
N PRO A 28 -1.11 6.77 12.60
CA PRO A 28 -1.85 7.80 13.32
C PRO A 28 -0.91 8.79 14.03
N TRP A 29 0.12 9.29 13.34
CA TRP A 29 1.24 10.03 13.90
C TRP A 29 1.28 11.48 13.44
N ILE A 30 1.64 12.38 14.36
CA ILE A 30 1.91 13.79 14.09
C ILE A 30 3.34 14.08 14.48
N LEU A 31 4.13 14.61 13.55
CA LEU A 31 5.43 15.20 13.81
C LEU A 31 5.25 16.67 14.18
N VAL A 32 5.91 17.07 15.25
CA VAL A 32 5.88 18.43 15.79
C VAL A 32 7.31 18.89 15.99
N THR A 33 7.70 20.03 15.41
CA THR A 33 9.02 20.63 15.67
C THR A 33 8.87 21.87 16.54
N LEU A 34 9.78 22.01 17.51
CA LEU A 34 9.66 22.96 18.59
C LEU A 34 10.70 24.07 18.51
N TYR A 35 10.37 25.19 19.13
CA TYR A 35 11.22 26.36 19.25
C TYR A 35 12.44 26.12 20.16
N ASN A 36 12.36 25.15 21.07
CA ASN A 36 13.47 24.76 21.95
C ASN A 36 14.50 23.84 21.25
N GLY A 37 14.27 23.48 19.98
CA GLY A 37 15.17 22.64 19.20
C GLY A 37 14.93 21.13 19.28
N HIS A 38 13.81 20.72 19.89
CA HIS A 38 13.35 19.34 19.88
C HIS A 38 12.32 19.08 18.77
N ALA A 39 12.14 17.82 18.42
CA ALA A 39 10.96 17.37 17.68
C ALA A 39 10.30 16.18 18.38
N HIS A 40 8.98 16.09 18.29
CA HIS A 40 8.19 15.02 18.90
C HIS A 40 7.31 14.35 17.86
N ILE A 41 7.10 13.04 18.03
CA ILE A 41 6.07 12.30 17.31
C ILE A 41 5.01 11.85 18.31
N TYR A 42 3.77 12.30 18.11
CA TYR A 42 2.61 11.92 18.91
C TYR A 42 1.71 10.98 18.14
N ASN A 43 1.12 10.00 18.82
CA ASN A 43 -0.01 9.24 18.29
C ASN A 43 -1.30 10.03 18.55
N HIS A 44 -2.00 10.43 17.50
CA HIS A 44 -3.21 11.25 17.65
C HIS A 44 -4.48 10.45 17.97
N GLU A 45 -4.45 9.12 17.92
CA GLU A 45 -5.55 8.25 18.34
C GLU A 45 -5.42 7.86 19.80
N THR A 46 -4.22 7.49 20.25
CA THR A 46 -3.96 7.10 21.65
C THR A 46 -3.56 8.28 22.54
N GLN A 47 -3.29 9.45 21.95
CA GLN A 47 -2.79 10.66 22.62
C GLN A 47 -1.42 10.51 23.30
N GLN A 48 -0.64 9.50 22.93
CA GLN A 48 0.65 9.22 23.54
C GLN A 48 1.81 9.84 22.76
N LEU A 49 2.83 10.30 23.49
CA LEU A 49 4.14 10.63 22.92
C LEU A 49 4.85 9.33 22.54
N ILE A 50 5.18 9.17 21.26
CA ILE A 50 5.85 7.98 20.73
C ILE A 50 7.36 8.17 20.77
N LYS A 51 7.84 9.27 20.17
CA LYS A 51 9.27 9.54 19.99
C LYS A 51 9.61 10.99 20.31
N THR A 52 10.82 11.20 20.79
CA THR A 52 11.45 12.52 20.97
C THR A 52 12.79 12.53 20.27
N PHE A 53 13.04 13.57 19.49
CA PHE A 53 14.30 13.88 18.84
C PHE A 53 14.89 15.12 19.51
N GLU A 54 16.08 14.99 20.05
CA GLU A 54 16.90 16.11 20.50
C GLU A 54 17.80 16.50 19.32
N ILE A 55 17.45 17.59 18.64
CA ILE A 55 18.05 17.93 17.34
C ILE A 55 19.18 18.95 17.53
N CYS A 56 18.87 20.05 18.20
CA CYS A 56 19.78 21.16 18.46
C CYS A 56 19.25 22.03 19.61
N ASP A 57 20.02 23.05 20.02
CA ASP A 57 19.64 24.01 21.08
C ASP A 57 18.94 25.27 20.53
N VAL A 58 18.70 25.31 19.21
CA VAL A 58 18.06 26.42 18.50
C VAL A 58 16.74 25.99 17.87
N PRO A 59 15.84 26.91 17.52
CA PRO A 59 14.53 26.55 16.97
C PRO A 59 14.59 25.65 15.74
N VAL A 60 13.80 24.58 15.74
CA VAL A 60 13.57 23.74 14.55
C VAL A 60 12.29 24.22 13.88
N ARG A 61 12.43 24.99 12.81
CA ARG A 61 11.29 25.67 12.16
C ARG A 61 10.50 24.79 11.23
N ALA A 62 11.14 23.80 10.62
CA ALA A 62 10.48 22.92 9.65
C ALA A 62 10.76 21.45 9.97
N GLY A 63 9.73 20.63 9.86
CA GLY A 63 9.80 19.18 9.93
C GLY A 63 8.84 18.55 8.93
N LYS A 64 9.29 17.51 8.23
CA LYS A 64 8.48 16.76 7.26
C LYS A 64 8.80 15.27 7.27
N PHE A 65 7.78 14.44 7.12
CA PHE A 65 7.94 13.02 6.88
C PHE A 65 8.33 12.74 5.42
N ILE A 66 9.29 11.85 5.23
CA ILE A 66 9.56 11.16 3.98
C ILE A 66 9.20 9.68 4.18
N VAL A 67 7.90 9.42 4.06
CA VAL A 67 7.27 8.13 4.39
C VAL A 67 7.84 6.98 3.56
N ARG A 68 8.09 7.22 2.26
CA ARG A 68 8.68 6.23 1.35
C ARG A 68 10.08 5.75 1.75
N LYS A 69 10.76 6.43 2.67
CA LYS A 69 12.08 6.05 3.19
C LYS A 69 12.09 5.86 4.71
N ASN A 70 10.94 6.00 5.36
CA ASN A 70 10.81 6.02 6.81
C ASN A 70 11.66 7.11 7.51
N TRP A 71 11.76 8.30 6.89
CA TRP A 71 12.57 9.39 7.43
C TRP A 71 11.72 10.56 7.94
N ALA A 72 12.27 11.28 8.91
CA ALA A 72 11.84 12.61 9.31
C ALA A 72 12.98 13.59 8.98
N VAL A 73 12.70 14.56 8.10
CA VAL A 73 13.63 15.65 7.77
C VAL A 73 13.28 16.85 8.62
N THR A 74 14.29 17.46 9.20
CA THR A 74 14.17 18.61 10.09
C THR A 74 15.15 19.70 9.66
N ALA A 75 14.74 20.95 9.80
CA ALA A 75 15.57 22.11 9.50
C ALA A 75 15.41 23.18 10.57
N SER A 76 16.55 23.76 10.95
CA SER A 76 16.70 24.59 12.15
C SER A 76 17.44 25.90 11.88
N ASP A 77 17.45 26.77 12.88
CA ASP A 77 18.11 28.08 12.85
C ASP A 77 19.65 28.00 12.84
N ASP A 78 20.23 26.83 13.06
CA ASP A 78 21.68 26.57 12.92
C ASP A 78 22.07 26.28 11.46
N MET A 79 21.20 26.59 10.50
CA MET A 79 21.46 26.50 9.05
C MET A 79 21.59 25.05 8.52
N LEU A 80 21.34 24.07 9.38
CA LEU A 80 21.51 22.65 9.09
C LEU A 80 20.18 21.98 8.76
N VAL A 81 20.24 21.04 7.81
CA VAL A 81 19.19 20.04 7.57
C VAL A 81 19.65 18.72 8.17
N ARG A 82 18.78 18.08 8.95
CA ARG A 82 19.03 16.78 9.58
C ARG A 82 17.95 15.78 9.23
N VAL A 83 18.36 14.55 8.99
CA VAL A 83 17.48 13.47 8.56
C VAL A 83 17.61 12.31 9.53
N TYR A 84 16.48 11.94 10.11
CA TYR A 84 16.38 10.87 11.08
C TYR A 84 15.55 9.73 10.51
N ASN A 85 15.92 8.49 10.79
CA ASN A 85 15.02 7.37 10.63
C ASN A 85 14.09 7.33 11.84
N TYR A 86 12.78 7.52 11.66
CA TYR A 86 11.86 7.60 12.80
C TYR A 86 11.57 6.23 13.45
N ASN A 87 11.92 5.12 12.79
CA ASN A 87 11.80 3.78 13.38
C ASN A 87 12.96 3.46 14.31
N THR A 88 14.20 3.75 13.87
CA THR A 88 15.42 3.46 14.65
C THR A 88 15.89 4.63 15.53
N LEU A 89 15.39 5.84 15.30
CA LEU A 89 15.84 7.11 15.89
C LEU A 89 17.27 7.52 15.52
N GLU A 90 17.89 6.83 14.56
CA GLU A 90 19.24 7.16 14.12
C GLU A 90 19.25 8.39 13.21
N ARG A 91 20.22 9.30 13.44
CA ARG A 91 20.51 10.41 12.53
C ARG A 91 21.32 9.90 11.34
N LEU A 92 20.67 9.82 10.17
CA LEU A 92 21.28 9.31 8.95
C LEU A 92 22.17 10.35 8.27
N HIS A 93 21.69 11.59 8.18
CA HIS A 93 22.38 12.66 7.46
C HIS A 93 22.27 14.00 8.19
N GLN A 94 23.31 14.80 8.02
CA GLN A 94 23.37 16.19 8.47
C GLN A 94 24.25 16.97 7.48
N PHE A 95 23.76 18.11 7.01
CA PHE A 95 24.53 19.01 6.14
C PHE A 95 24.05 20.45 6.28
N GLU A 96 24.95 21.39 6.02
CA GLU A 96 24.66 22.82 5.98
C GLU A 96 23.98 23.14 4.65
N ALA A 97 22.71 23.55 4.71
CA ALA A 97 21.93 23.79 3.51
C ALA A 97 22.00 25.26 3.08
N HIS A 98 21.98 26.18 4.04
CA HIS A 98 21.91 27.62 3.80
C HIS A 98 22.95 28.36 4.64
N SER A 99 23.12 29.66 4.39
CA SER A 99 24.00 30.52 5.20
C SER A 99 23.24 31.31 6.28
N ASP A 100 21.93 31.06 6.41
CA ASP A 100 21.03 31.72 7.36
C ASP A 100 19.87 30.77 7.72
N TYR A 101 18.94 31.21 8.57
CA TYR A 101 17.85 30.41 9.12
C TYR A 101 17.01 29.73 8.03
N ILE A 102 16.69 28.45 8.24
CA ILE A 102 15.85 27.69 7.31
C ILE A 102 14.40 27.79 7.77
N ARG A 103 13.51 28.26 6.90
CA ARG A 103 12.11 28.57 7.24
C ARG A 103 11.14 27.45 6.91
N SER A 104 11.27 26.84 5.73
CA SER A 104 10.37 25.78 5.28
C SER A 104 11.11 24.70 4.49
N VAL A 105 10.62 23.48 4.64
CA VAL A 105 11.03 22.29 3.89
C VAL A 105 9.81 21.72 3.18
N ALA A 106 9.92 21.49 1.87
CA ALA A 106 8.92 20.78 1.09
C ALA A 106 9.52 19.51 0.49
N VAL A 107 8.81 18.39 0.63
CA VAL A 107 9.24 17.09 0.11
C VAL A 107 8.54 16.86 -1.21
N HIS A 108 9.32 16.55 -2.26
CA HIS A 108 8.74 16.22 -3.54
C HIS A 108 7.96 14.89 -3.47
N PRO A 109 6.73 14.81 -4.01
CA PRO A 109 5.86 13.65 -3.82
C PRO A 109 6.35 12.37 -4.52
N THR A 110 7.05 12.48 -5.66
CA THR A 110 7.53 11.32 -6.42
C THR A 110 9.06 11.22 -6.53
N GLN A 111 9.72 12.27 -7.05
CA GLN A 111 11.16 12.37 -7.23
C GLN A 111 11.94 12.47 -5.90
N PRO A 112 13.25 12.12 -5.90
CA PRO A 112 14.07 12.07 -4.70
C PRO A 112 14.52 13.44 -4.15
N TYR A 113 13.64 14.44 -4.18
CA TYR A 113 13.98 15.83 -3.89
C TYR A 113 13.36 16.41 -2.63
N ILE A 114 14.15 17.21 -1.91
CA ILE A 114 13.63 18.21 -0.95
C ILE A 114 13.93 19.62 -1.46
N LEU A 115 13.02 20.54 -1.16
CA LEU A 115 13.21 21.97 -1.31
C LEU A 115 13.35 22.59 0.08
N THR A 116 14.31 23.50 0.23
CA THR A 116 14.55 24.27 1.44
C THR A 116 14.51 25.77 1.13
N SER A 117 13.89 26.55 2.00
CA SER A 117 13.84 28.04 1.91
C SER A 117 14.52 28.65 3.13
N SER A 118 15.14 29.81 2.93
CA SER A 118 15.92 30.45 3.99
C SER A 118 15.81 31.98 3.98
N ASP A 119 16.28 32.55 5.09
CA ASP A 119 16.56 33.98 5.25
C ASP A 119 17.71 34.47 4.35
N ASP A 120 18.52 33.56 3.79
CA ASP A 120 19.54 33.89 2.76
C ASP A 120 18.94 34.32 1.41
N MET A 121 17.61 34.49 1.34
CA MET A 121 16.82 34.92 0.17
C MET A 121 16.77 33.89 -0.95
N THR A 122 17.29 32.67 -0.73
CA THR A 122 17.32 31.61 -1.74
C THR A 122 16.42 30.44 -1.39
N ILE A 123 16.11 29.66 -2.42
CA ILE A 123 15.50 28.34 -2.30
C ILE A 123 16.48 27.34 -2.89
N LYS A 124 16.68 26.19 -2.26
CA LYS A 124 17.62 25.16 -2.72
C LYS A 124 16.93 23.81 -2.90
N LEU A 125 17.30 23.13 -3.98
CA LEU A 125 16.84 21.79 -4.34
C LEU A 125 17.94 20.76 -4.04
N TRP A 126 17.62 19.78 -3.21
CA TRP A 126 18.55 18.73 -2.80
C TRP A 126 18.06 17.37 -3.25
N ASP A 127 18.96 16.54 -3.75
CA ASP A 127 18.67 15.18 -4.21
C ASP A 127 19.32 14.15 -3.27
N TRP A 128 18.49 13.41 -2.53
CA TRP A 128 19.02 12.40 -1.58
C TRP A 128 19.53 11.13 -2.27
N ASP A 129 19.04 10.77 -3.46
CA ASP A 129 19.58 9.64 -4.22
C ASP A 129 20.97 9.99 -4.78
N ALA A 130 21.23 11.27 -5.04
CA ALA A 130 22.55 11.81 -5.37
C ALA A 130 23.36 12.25 -4.13
N LYS A 131 23.24 11.54 -3.00
CA LYS A 131 23.96 11.81 -1.74
C LYS A 131 23.76 13.24 -1.20
N TRP A 132 22.52 13.74 -1.23
CA TRP A 132 22.16 15.11 -0.81
C TRP A 132 22.89 16.20 -1.59
N ALA A 133 23.18 15.96 -2.88
CA ALA A 133 23.77 16.98 -3.72
C ALA A 133 22.79 18.14 -3.96
N LEU A 134 23.31 19.37 -3.86
CA LEU A 134 22.62 20.58 -4.31
C LEU A 134 22.48 20.53 -5.83
N LYS A 135 21.25 20.38 -6.33
CA LYS A 135 20.96 20.35 -7.76
C LYS A 135 20.76 21.74 -8.33
N GLN A 136 20.08 22.59 -7.58
CA GLN A 136 19.67 23.89 -8.07
C GLN A 136 19.47 24.87 -6.91
N THR A 137 19.88 26.12 -7.14
CA THR A 137 19.54 27.27 -6.30
C THR A 137 18.60 28.16 -7.11
N PHE A 138 17.49 28.57 -6.51
CA PHE A 138 16.55 29.53 -7.09
C PHE A 138 16.78 30.88 -6.41
N GLU A 139 17.16 31.86 -7.22
CA GLU A 139 17.46 33.22 -6.81
C GLU A 139 16.44 34.16 -7.46
N GLY A 140 16.03 35.20 -6.72
CA GLY A 140 15.10 36.22 -7.24
C GLY A 140 14.17 36.82 -6.21
N HIS A 141 14.04 36.23 -5.03
CA HIS A 141 13.50 36.94 -3.86
C HIS A 141 14.52 37.92 -3.31
N ILE A 142 14.04 39.02 -2.73
CA ILE A 142 14.90 40.08 -2.17
C ILE A 142 14.80 40.19 -0.64
N HIS A 143 14.10 39.24 -0.02
CA HIS A 143 13.98 39.11 1.42
C HIS A 143 13.71 37.63 1.78
N TYR A 144 13.71 37.36 3.08
CA TYR A 144 13.45 36.04 3.68
C TYR A 144 12.32 35.27 3.00
N VAL A 145 12.62 34.04 2.61
CA VAL A 145 11.64 33.13 2.01
C VAL A 145 11.01 32.32 3.14
N MET A 146 9.75 32.59 3.43
CA MET A 146 9.07 32.11 4.64
C MET A 146 8.47 30.71 4.47
N GLN A 147 7.89 30.41 3.31
CA GLN A 147 7.28 29.11 3.05
C GLN A 147 7.40 28.70 1.58
N ILE A 148 7.47 27.39 1.35
CA ILE A 148 7.42 26.77 0.02
C ILE A 148 6.28 25.75 0.00
N ALA A 149 5.53 25.69 -1.09
CA ALA A 149 4.53 24.65 -1.36
C ALA A 149 4.70 24.11 -2.78
N ILE A 150 4.78 22.79 -2.94
CA ILE A 150 4.82 22.14 -4.26
C ILE A 150 3.39 22.05 -4.80
N ASN A 151 3.22 22.32 -6.08
CA ASN A 151 1.93 22.21 -6.73
C ASN A 151 1.50 20.73 -6.79
N PRO A 152 0.37 20.35 -6.17
CA PRO A 152 -0.07 18.96 -6.13
C PRO A 152 -0.60 18.45 -7.47
N LYS A 153 -0.96 19.35 -8.41
CA LYS A 153 -1.46 18.98 -9.75
C LYS A 153 -0.34 18.85 -10.77
N ASP A 154 0.73 19.62 -10.59
CA ASP A 154 1.94 19.56 -11.40
C ASP A 154 3.16 19.60 -10.48
N ASN A 155 3.70 18.42 -10.19
CA ASN A 155 4.82 18.28 -9.25
C ASN A 155 6.11 18.96 -9.73
N ASN A 156 6.17 19.42 -10.98
CA ASN A 156 7.32 20.15 -11.52
C ASN A 156 7.33 21.64 -11.15
N THR A 157 6.24 22.16 -10.59
CA THR A 157 6.11 23.56 -10.18
C THR A 157 5.92 23.71 -8.67
N PHE A 158 6.38 24.83 -8.12
CA PHE A 158 6.21 25.16 -6.71
C PHE A 158 6.07 26.67 -6.50
N ALA A 159 5.42 27.06 -5.41
CA ALA A 159 5.26 28.45 -5.00
C ALA A 159 6.09 28.74 -3.76
N SER A 160 6.57 29.97 -3.65
CA SER A 160 7.26 30.48 -2.46
C SER A 160 6.66 31.80 -2.01
N ALA A 161 6.50 31.94 -0.70
CA ALA A 161 6.11 33.18 -0.03
C ALA A 161 7.34 33.85 0.57
N SER A 162 7.46 35.17 0.40
CA SER A 162 8.58 35.94 0.95
C SER A 162 8.11 37.22 1.63
N LEU A 163 8.92 37.68 2.58
CA LEU A 163 8.75 38.99 3.21
C LEU A 163 8.99 40.16 2.25
N ASP A 164 9.45 39.90 1.03
CA ASP A 164 9.51 40.91 -0.05
C ASP A 164 8.13 41.34 -0.59
N ARG A 165 7.06 40.80 0.00
CA ARG A 165 5.63 41.03 -0.31
C ARG A 165 5.13 40.28 -1.54
N THR A 166 5.92 39.35 -2.05
CA THR A 166 5.60 38.59 -3.27
C THR A 166 5.41 37.11 -3.00
N VAL A 167 4.60 36.49 -3.86
CA VAL A 167 4.57 35.05 -4.05
C VAL A 167 5.15 34.75 -5.42
N LYS A 168 6.20 33.94 -5.50
CA LYS A 168 6.82 33.54 -6.78
C LYS A 168 6.49 32.08 -7.08
N VAL A 169 6.17 31.79 -8.34
CA VAL A 169 5.97 30.43 -8.82
C VAL A 169 7.15 30.05 -9.70
N TRP A 170 7.72 28.90 -9.40
CA TRP A 170 8.94 28.38 -10.01
C TRP A 170 8.68 27.05 -10.68
N GLN A 171 9.57 26.69 -11.59
CA GLN A 171 9.60 25.39 -12.23
C GLN A 171 10.97 24.75 -12.01
N LEU A 172 11.00 23.46 -11.67
CA LEU A 172 12.25 22.72 -11.51
C LEU A 172 13.02 22.73 -12.84
N GLY A 173 14.31 23.04 -12.79
CA GLY A 173 15.18 23.20 -13.96
C GLY A 173 15.23 24.62 -14.53
N SER A 174 14.29 25.51 -14.18
CA SER A 174 14.36 26.92 -14.56
C SER A 174 15.05 27.76 -13.50
N THR A 175 16.02 28.59 -13.90
CA THR A 175 16.70 29.52 -12.99
C THR A 175 15.88 30.77 -12.67
N GLN A 176 14.83 31.06 -13.45
CA GLN A 176 13.92 32.19 -13.22
C GLN A 176 12.54 31.71 -12.79
N ALA A 177 11.88 32.52 -11.96
CA ALA A 177 10.47 32.32 -11.62
C ALA A 177 9.60 32.46 -12.87
N ASN A 178 8.63 31.56 -13.03
CA ASN A 178 7.67 31.59 -14.14
C ASN A 178 6.82 32.88 -14.11
N PHE A 179 6.43 33.31 -12.90
CA PHE A 179 5.79 34.59 -12.66
C PHE A 179 5.85 34.97 -11.17
N THR A 180 5.57 36.24 -10.89
CA THR A 180 5.48 36.81 -9.54
C THR A 180 4.07 37.35 -9.33
N LEU A 181 3.49 37.07 -8.17
CA LEU A 181 2.20 37.60 -7.72
C LEU A 181 2.47 38.67 -6.65
N GLU A 182 1.93 39.86 -6.87
CA GLU A 182 2.10 41.02 -6.02
C GLU A 182 0.72 41.52 -5.55
N GLY A 183 0.62 41.96 -4.29
CA GLY A 183 -0.60 42.58 -3.78
C GLY A 183 -0.82 42.50 -2.27
N HIS A 184 0.07 41.86 -1.51
CA HIS A 184 0.17 42.08 -0.06
C HIS A 184 0.94 43.38 0.22
N ASP A 185 0.50 44.14 1.22
CA ASP A 185 1.15 45.42 1.58
C ASP A 185 2.38 45.22 2.47
N LYS A 186 2.43 44.06 3.16
CA LYS A 186 3.52 43.63 4.02
C LYS A 186 3.98 42.22 3.63
N GLY A 187 4.99 41.70 4.34
CA GLY A 187 5.60 40.42 4.04
C GLY A 187 4.59 39.25 4.03
N VAL A 188 4.81 38.31 3.12
CA VAL A 188 3.99 37.09 3.00
C VAL A 188 4.65 35.98 3.81
N ASN A 189 3.91 35.43 4.77
CA ASN A 189 4.43 34.41 5.67
C ASN A 189 4.19 33.00 5.15
N CYS A 190 3.06 32.78 4.48
CA CYS A 190 2.59 31.45 4.15
C CYS A 190 1.92 31.40 2.78
N VAL A 191 2.02 30.23 2.14
CA VAL A 191 1.41 29.94 0.83
C VAL A 191 1.02 28.47 0.76
N ASP A 192 -0.11 28.17 0.11
CA ASP A 192 -0.54 26.80 -0.19
C ASP A 192 -1.30 26.70 -1.52
N TYR A 193 -1.28 25.52 -2.13
CA TYR A 193 -1.98 25.22 -3.38
C TYR A 193 -3.33 24.58 -3.13
N TYR A 194 -4.32 24.94 -3.95
CA TYR A 194 -5.58 24.21 -3.98
C TYR A 194 -5.39 22.83 -4.62
N SER A 195 -5.66 21.77 -3.85
CA SER A 195 -5.50 20.38 -4.29
C SER A 195 -6.73 19.79 -4.99
N GLY A 196 -7.91 20.41 -4.89
CA GLY A 196 -9.15 19.90 -5.47
C GLY A 196 -9.41 20.37 -6.91
N GLY A 197 -10.35 19.71 -7.60
CA GLY A 197 -10.98 20.11 -8.88
C GLY A 197 -10.07 20.73 -9.95
N ASP A 198 -10.66 21.53 -10.85
CA ASP A 198 -9.93 22.17 -11.95
C ASP A 198 -9.45 23.60 -11.64
N LYS A 199 -9.80 24.14 -10.46
CA LYS A 199 -9.48 25.54 -10.13
C LYS A 199 -7.96 25.73 -9.95
N PRO A 200 -7.32 26.67 -10.64
CA PRO A 200 -5.89 26.95 -10.54
C PRO A 200 -5.61 27.95 -9.42
N TYR A 201 -5.93 27.59 -8.17
CA TYR A 201 -5.86 28.54 -7.05
C TYR A 201 -4.65 28.34 -6.13
N LEU A 202 -4.14 29.46 -5.63
CA LEU A 202 -3.19 29.61 -4.54
C LEU A 202 -3.84 30.41 -3.41
N VAL A 203 -3.43 30.17 -2.17
CA VAL A 203 -3.79 31.00 -1.02
C VAL A 203 -2.52 31.48 -0.33
N SER A 204 -2.50 32.73 0.11
CA SER A 204 -1.40 33.30 0.89
C SER A 204 -1.89 34.07 2.10
N GLY A 205 -1.07 34.12 3.15
CA GLY A 205 -1.31 34.93 4.35
C GLY A 205 -0.10 35.77 4.70
N GLY A 206 -0.32 37.00 5.15
CA GLY A 206 0.74 37.97 5.43
C GLY A 206 0.60 38.74 6.74
N ASP A 207 1.61 39.58 6.99
CA ASP A 207 1.68 40.51 8.13
C ASP A 207 0.72 41.70 8.00
N ASP A 208 0.11 41.86 6.83
CA ASP A 208 -0.99 42.80 6.59
C ASP A 208 -2.33 42.30 7.17
N ARG A 209 -2.33 41.11 7.81
CA ARG A 209 -3.49 40.46 8.46
C ARG A 209 -4.52 39.93 7.46
N LEU A 210 -4.15 39.90 6.18
CA LEU A 210 -5.02 39.48 5.09
C LEU A 210 -4.70 38.05 4.68
N VAL A 211 -5.73 37.35 4.22
CA VAL A 211 -5.57 36.12 3.43
C VAL A 211 -5.99 36.43 2.01
N LYS A 212 -5.14 36.15 1.03
CA LYS A 212 -5.44 36.40 -0.39
C LYS A 212 -5.52 35.11 -1.16
N ILE A 213 -6.49 35.03 -2.06
CA ILE A 213 -6.69 33.91 -2.97
C ILE A 213 -6.31 34.38 -4.36
N TRP A 214 -5.45 33.62 -5.02
CA TRP A 214 -4.89 33.96 -6.31
C TRP A 214 -5.30 32.92 -7.34
N ASP A 215 -5.62 33.40 -8.52
CA ASP A 215 -5.64 32.57 -9.72
C ASP A 215 -4.26 32.64 -10.34
N TYR A 216 -3.53 31.53 -10.33
CA TYR A 216 -2.15 31.52 -10.81
C TYR A 216 -2.04 31.41 -12.34
N GLN A 217 -3.12 31.06 -13.04
CA GLN A 217 -3.16 31.10 -14.51
C GLN A 217 -3.40 32.54 -15.00
N ASN A 218 -4.38 33.20 -14.40
CA ASN A 218 -4.74 34.59 -14.73
C ASN A 218 -3.84 35.62 -14.03
N LYS A 219 -3.07 35.19 -13.02
CA LYS A 219 -2.13 36.00 -12.22
C LYS A 219 -2.84 37.15 -11.51
N THR A 220 -4.06 36.92 -11.04
CA THR A 220 -4.91 37.92 -10.38
C THR A 220 -5.29 37.48 -8.97
N CYS A 221 -5.48 38.47 -8.08
CA CYS A 221 -6.09 38.24 -6.79
C CYS A 221 -7.60 38.06 -6.99
N VAL A 222 -8.09 36.83 -6.80
CA VAL A 222 -9.52 36.48 -6.90
C VAL A 222 -10.29 37.07 -5.74
N GLN A 223 -9.75 36.98 -4.52
CA GLN A 223 -10.41 37.49 -3.33
C GLN A 223 -9.42 37.84 -2.21
N THR A 224 -9.76 38.85 -1.42
CA THR A 224 -9.10 39.18 -0.15
C THR A 224 -10.05 38.86 1.02
N LEU A 225 -9.61 38.03 1.95
CA LEU A 225 -10.35 37.66 3.16
C LEU A 225 -9.82 38.49 4.33
N GLU A 226 -10.74 39.25 4.93
CA GLU A 226 -10.47 40.10 6.09
C GLU A 226 -11.15 39.51 7.33
N GLY A 227 -10.42 39.47 8.46
CA GLY A 227 -11.02 39.07 9.73
C GLY A 227 -10.05 38.73 10.85
N HIS A 228 -8.76 38.51 10.56
CA HIS A 228 -7.74 38.36 11.60
C HIS A 228 -7.33 39.73 12.18
N SER A 229 -6.98 39.75 13.46
CA SER A 229 -6.56 40.99 14.14
C SER A 229 -5.04 41.17 14.21
N GLN A 230 -4.29 40.10 13.93
CA GLN A 230 -2.83 40.06 13.91
C GLN A 230 -2.33 39.31 12.67
N ASN A 231 -1.02 39.17 12.54
CA ASN A 231 -0.35 38.54 11.40
C ASN A 231 -0.91 37.13 11.13
N VAL A 232 -1.09 36.80 9.85
CA VAL A 232 -1.47 35.44 9.45
C VAL A 232 -0.19 34.64 9.30
N GLY A 233 -0.01 33.62 10.14
CA GLY A 233 1.21 32.81 10.20
C GLY A 233 1.17 31.57 9.32
N CYS A 234 -0.02 31.03 9.07
CA CYS A 234 -0.19 29.81 8.29
C CYS A 234 -1.55 29.79 7.59
N VAL A 235 -1.58 29.22 6.39
CA VAL A 235 -2.79 28.98 5.59
C VAL A 235 -2.77 27.57 5.02
N ALA A 236 -3.94 26.98 4.80
CA ALA A 236 -4.06 25.71 4.10
C ALA A 236 -5.39 25.60 3.36
N PHE A 237 -5.38 25.01 2.17
CA PHE A 237 -6.60 24.45 1.59
C PHE A 237 -6.87 23.10 2.24
N HIS A 238 -8.09 22.86 2.68
CA HIS A 238 -8.45 21.52 3.10
C HIS A 238 -8.55 20.61 1.85
N PRO A 239 -7.94 19.41 1.86
CA PRO A 239 -7.90 18.54 0.68
C PRO A 239 -9.29 18.03 0.26
N GLU A 240 -10.13 17.66 1.24
CA GLU A 240 -11.45 17.07 0.98
C GLU A 240 -12.65 18.03 1.17
N LEU A 241 -12.57 18.95 2.12
CA LEU A 241 -13.61 19.89 2.49
C LEU A 241 -13.50 21.18 1.65
N PRO A 242 -14.62 21.82 1.25
CA PRO A 242 -14.60 23.08 0.51
C PRO A 242 -14.31 24.29 1.44
N ILE A 243 -13.21 24.22 2.18
CA ILE A 243 -12.81 25.20 3.18
C ILE A 243 -11.33 25.59 3.05
N ILE A 244 -11.05 26.78 3.50
CA ILE A 244 -9.71 27.35 3.68
C ILE A 244 -9.52 27.54 5.17
N LEU A 245 -8.35 27.17 5.67
CA LEU A 245 -7.92 27.36 7.05
C LEU A 245 -6.89 28.47 7.10
N SER A 246 -7.04 29.40 8.05
CA SER A 246 -6.01 30.38 8.36
C SER A 246 -5.75 30.44 9.86
N GLY A 247 -4.49 30.41 10.26
CA GLY A 247 -4.04 30.54 11.64
C GLY A 247 -3.23 31.82 11.82
N SER A 248 -3.46 32.50 12.94
CA SER A 248 -2.89 33.83 13.19
C SER A 248 -2.26 33.95 14.58
N GLU A 249 -1.39 34.96 14.70
CA GLU A 249 -0.87 35.47 15.97
C GLU A 249 -1.95 36.11 16.87
N ASP A 250 -3.22 36.18 16.45
CA ASP A 250 -4.33 36.51 17.34
C ASP A 250 -4.83 35.30 18.16
N GLY A 251 -4.20 34.14 17.96
CA GLY A 251 -4.51 32.87 18.62
C GLY A 251 -5.75 32.17 18.08
N THR A 252 -6.34 32.68 16.99
CA THR A 252 -7.50 32.07 16.35
C THR A 252 -7.13 31.30 15.09
N VAL A 253 -7.90 30.26 14.82
CA VAL A 253 -7.95 29.57 13.52
C VAL A 253 -9.30 29.83 12.90
N LYS A 254 -9.32 30.42 11.70
CA LYS A 254 -10.54 30.75 10.97
C LYS A 254 -10.76 29.75 9.84
N LEU A 255 -12.02 29.32 9.72
CA LEU A 255 -12.53 28.44 8.68
C LEU A 255 -13.32 29.29 7.70
N TRP A 256 -12.85 29.37 6.46
CA TRP A 256 -13.49 30.11 5.38
C TRP A 256 -14.04 29.15 4.36
N HIS A 257 -15.18 29.45 3.76
CA HIS A 257 -15.66 28.64 2.65
C HIS A 257 -14.87 28.93 1.37
N SER A 258 -14.37 27.90 0.69
CA SER A 258 -13.53 28.05 -0.51
C SER A 258 -14.25 28.60 -1.76
N ASN A 259 -15.58 28.62 -1.78
CA ASN A 259 -16.37 29.11 -2.92
C ASN A 259 -17.01 30.46 -2.64
N THR A 260 -17.59 30.63 -1.45
CA THR A 260 -18.29 31.88 -1.07
C THR A 260 -17.39 32.87 -0.36
N TYR A 261 -16.22 32.42 0.09
CA TYR A 261 -15.22 33.22 0.81
C TYR A 261 -15.73 33.83 2.13
N ARG A 262 -16.84 33.32 2.64
CA ARG A 262 -17.40 33.74 3.93
C ARG A 262 -16.68 33.02 5.07
N LEU A 263 -16.55 33.73 6.18
CA LEU A 263 -16.10 33.15 7.44
C LEU A 263 -17.21 32.24 8.00
N GLU A 264 -16.91 30.94 8.10
CA GLU A 264 -17.84 29.92 8.60
C GLU A 264 -17.73 29.75 10.11
N SER A 265 -16.50 29.66 10.63
CA SER A 265 -16.25 29.49 12.05
C SER A 265 -14.91 30.07 12.47
N THR A 266 -14.82 30.52 13.72
CA THR A 266 -13.58 30.96 14.36
C THR A 266 -13.33 30.05 15.56
N LEU A 267 -12.20 29.36 15.54
CA LEU A 267 -11.75 28.46 16.59
C LEU A 267 -10.72 29.19 17.46
N ASN A 268 -10.92 29.17 18.77
CA ASN A 268 -9.94 29.63 19.75
C ASN A 268 -9.85 28.60 20.88
N TYR A 269 -8.65 28.04 21.07
CA TYR A 269 -8.39 27.00 22.06
C TYR A 269 -7.59 27.51 23.27
N GLY A 270 -7.25 28.80 23.33
CA GLY A 270 -6.49 29.38 24.45
C GLY A 270 -5.05 28.83 24.57
N LEU A 271 -4.42 28.48 23.44
CA LEU A 271 -3.01 28.05 23.37
C LEU A 271 -2.10 29.18 22.85
N GLU A 272 -2.57 30.43 22.94
CA GLU A 272 -1.93 31.63 22.39
C GLU A 272 -1.77 31.55 20.86
N ARG A 273 -0.69 32.09 20.29
CA ARG A 273 -0.51 32.29 18.84
C ARG A 273 -0.48 30.98 18.06
N CYS A 274 -1.09 30.96 16.88
CA CYS A 274 -1.06 29.83 15.95
C CYS A 274 0.04 30.02 14.89
N TRP A 275 0.88 28.99 14.69
CA TRP A 275 2.07 29.06 13.84
C TRP A 275 2.05 28.11 12.65
N ALA A 276 1.38 26.97 12.76
CA ALA A 276 1.44 25.92 11.74
C ALA A 276 0.12 25.18 11.61
N ILE A 277 -0.21 24.81 10.37
CA ILE A 277 -1.38 24.00 10.02
C ILE A 277 -0.91 22.88 9.09
N ALA A 278 -1.40 21.67 9.30
CA ALA A 278 -1.26 20.56 8.37
C ALA A 278 -2.60 19.83 8.22
N CYS A 279 -2.96 19.50 6.99
CA CYS A 279 -4.17 18.74 6.67
C CYS A 279 -3.78 17.34 6.20
N LEU A 280 -4.47 16.31 6.69
CA LEU A 280 -4.27 14.94 6.23
C LEU A 280 -5.06 14.70 4.94
N LYS A 281 -4.38 14.29 3.87
CA LYS A 281 -5.03 13.95 2.59
C LYS A 281 -5.92 12.71 2.74
N GLY A 282 -7.13 12.73 2.19
CA GLY A 282 -8.11 11.64 2.31
C GLY A 282 -8.83 11.58 3.66
N SER A 283 -8.62 12.53 4.56
CA SER A 283 -9.24 12.60 5.88
C SER A 283 -9.66 14.03 6.19
N ASN A 284 -10.55 14.19 7.17
CA ASN A 284 -10.93 15.50 7.70
C ASN A 284 -10.12 15.92 8.92
N ASN A 285 -9.00 15.25 9.19
CA ASN A 285 -8.11 15.55 10.31
C ASN A 285 -7.18 16.72 9.95
N VAL A 286 -7.10 17.69 10.85
CA VAL A 286 -6.27 18.89 10.74
C VAL A 286 -5.44 19.04 12.02
N ALA A 287 -4.12 19.13 11.86
CA ALA A 287 -3.19 19.42 12.95
C ALA A 287 -2.86 20.92 12.98
N LEU A 288 -2.75 21.46 14.18
CA LEU A 288 -2.53 22.87 14.49
C LEU A 288 -1.39 22.99 15.51
N GLY A 289 -0.41 23.85 15.24
CA GLY A 289 0.69 24.17 16.14
C GLY A 289 0.57 25.57 16.73
N TYR A 290 0.73 25.68 18.04
CA TYR A 290 0.58 26.91 18.82
C TYR A 290 1.82 27.24 19.66
N ASP A 291 1.79 28.40 20.31
CA ASP A 291 2.76 28.80 21.35
C ASP A 291 2.80 27.84 22.53
N GLU A 292 1.64 27.34 22.99
CA GLU A 292 1.54 26.40 24.11
C GLU A 292 1.21 24.96 23.70
N GLY A 293 1.57 24.55 22.49
CA GLY A 293 1.54 23.14 22.09
C GLY A 293 0.79 22.81 20.81
N THR A 294 0.33 21.56 20.70
CA THR A 294 -0.27 21.01 19.48
C THR A 294 -1.70 20.56 19.71
N MET A 295 -2.56 20.80 18.72
CA MET A 295 -3.95 20.34 18.69
C MET A 295 -4.23 19.63 17.37
N MET A 296 -4.93 18.49 17.41
CA MET A 296 -5.53 17.90 16.22
C MET A 296 -7.04 17.93 16.34
N ILE A 297 -7.70 18.40 15.28
CA ILE A 297 -9.16 18.45 15.17
C ILE A 297 -9.62 17.62 13.98
N LYS A 298 -10.81 17.03 14.09
CA LYS A 298 -11.53 16.36 13.00
C LYS A 298 -12.71 17.24 12.61
N LEU A 299 -12.78 17.61 11.33
CA LEU A 299 -13.79 18.50 10.78
C LEU A 299 -14.91 17.68 10.12
N GLY A 300 -16.07 17.59 10.79
CA GLY A 300 -17.20 16.82 10.28
C GLY A 300 -16.97 15.30 10.24
N ARG A 301 -17.82 14.61 9.47
CA ARG A 301 -17.76 13.16 9.30
C ARG A 301 -16.97 12.80 8.05
N GLU A 302 -16.24 11.69 8.12
CA GLU A 302 -15.52 11.11 6.97
C GLU A 302 -16.42 10.15 6.17
N GLU A 303 -17.35 9.47 6.83
CA GLU A 303 -18.32 8.59 6.18
C GLU A 303 -19.38 9.43 5.47
N PRO A 304 -19.52 9.31 4.13
CA PRO A 304 -20.58 10.00 3.40
C PRO A 304 -21.93 9.35 3.72
N ALA A 305 -22.95 10.18 3.93
CA ALA A 305 -24.31 9.68 4.04
C ALA A 305 -24.74 9.10 2.69
N MET A 306 -24.92 7.77 2.63
CA MET A 306 -25.21 7.07 1.38
C MET A 306 -26.40 6.12 1.51
N SER A 307 -27.04 5.85 0.38
CA SER A 307 -28.09 4.84 0.26
C SER A 307 -28.09 4.24 -1.13
N MET A 308 -28.38 2.95 -1.21
CA MET A 308 -28.56 2.23 -2.46
C MET A 308 -30.01 1.76 -2.59
N ASP A 309 -30.62 2.05 -3.74
CA ASP A 309 -31.87 1.42 -4.13
C ASP A 309 -31.59 0.02 -4.67
N ALA A 310 -31.98 -1.01 -3.91
CA ALA A 310 -31.80 -2.41 -4.26
C ALA A 310 -32.51 -2.80 -5.57
N SER A 311 -33.61 -2.13 -5.93
CA SER A 311 -34.40 -2.48 -7.11
C SER A 311 -33.76 -1.98 -8.42
N THR A 312 -33.14 -0.80 -8.40
CA THR A 312 -32.53 -0.18 -9.58
C THR A 312 -31.01 -0.23 -9.59
N GLY A 313 -30.35 -0.55 -8.47
CA GLY A 313 -28.89 -0.49 -8.34
C GLY A 313 -28.33 0.94 -8.36
N LYS A 314 -29.19 1.93 -8.09
CA LYS A 314 -28.78 3.33 -7.99
C LYS A 314 -28.25 3.61 -6.60
N ILE A 315 -27.02 4.11 -6.52
CA ILE A 315 -26.44 4.62 -5.27
C ILE A 315 -26.53 6.13 -5.31
N VAL A 316 -27.02 6.71 -4.22
CA VAL A 316 -27.01 8.15 -3.97
C VAL A 316 -26.23 8.38 -2.69
N TRP A 317 -25.29 9.30 -2.72
CA TRP A 317 -24.55 9.71 -1.53
C TRP A 317 -24.40 11.21 -1.49
N ALA A 318 -24.21 11.72 -0.29
CA ALA A 318 -23.87 13.11 -0.07
C ALA A 318 -22.39 13.26 0.23
N LYS A 319 -21.71 14.07 -0.57
CA LYS A 319 -20.38 14.60 -0.29
C LYS A 319 -20.57 15.99 0.30
N HIS A 320 -20.60 16.08 1.63
CA HIS A 320 -21.04 17.31 2.35
C HIS A 320 -22.48 17.65 1.96
N CYS A 321 -22.74 18.84 1.43
CA CYS A 321 -24.07 19.23 0.98
C CYS A 321 -24.36 18.81 -0.47
N GLU A 322 -23.38 18.31 -1.23
CA GLU A 322 -23.56 17.94 -2.63
C GLU A 322 -24.04 16.49 -2.75
N ILE A 323 -25.15 16.28 -3.46
CA ILE A 323 -25.73 14.97 -3.68
C ILE A 323 -25.29 14.46 -5.05
N GLN A 324 -24.66 13.29 -5.03
CA GLN A 324 -24.14 12.60 -6.19
C GLN A 324 -24.85 11.26 -6.35
N GLN A 325 -24.93 10.79 -7.59
CA GLN A 325 -25.59 9.56 -7.95
C GLN A 325 -24.75 8.75 -8.93
N VAL A 326 -24.79 7.42 -8.79
CA VAL A 326 -24.29 6.48 -9.79
C VAL A 326 -25.30 5.35 -10.01
N ASN A 327 -25.30 4.75 -11.20
CA ASN A 327 -26.12 3.60 -11.52
C ASN A 327 -25.23 2.38 -11.81
N LEU A 328 -25.27 1.37 -10.93
CA LEU A 328 -24.44 0.17 -11.07
C LEU A 328 -24.94 -0.77 -12.18
N LYS A 329 -26.24 -0.80 -12.48
CA LYS A 329 -26.81 -1.72 -13.49
C LYS A 329 -26.34 -1.43 -14.92
N GLN A 330 -25.84 -0.22 -15.19
CA GLN A 330 -25.27 0.12 -16.50
C GLN A 330 -23.91 -0.53 -16.76
N LEU A 331 -23.22 -1.04 -15.72
CA LEU A 331 -21.91 -1.67 -15.85
C LEU A 331 -22.01 -3.18 -16.11
N THR A 332 -23.09 -3.80 -15.63
CA THR A 332 -23.26 -5.25 -15.61
C THR A 332 -23.76 -5.87 -16.92
N SER A 333 -24.11 -5.07 -17.94
CA SER A 333 -24.69 -5.63 -19.17
C SER A 333 -23.66 -6.31 -20.09
N ASP A 334 -22.38 -5.95 -20.02
CA ASP A 334 -21.38 -6.42 -21.02
C ASP A 334 -19.98 -6.77 -20.45
N GLN A 335 -19.73 -6.65 -19.13
CA GLN A 335 -18.40 -6.89 -18.54
C GLN A 335 -18.44 -7.97 -17.45
N GLN A 336 -17.65 -9.03 -17.62
CA GLN A 336 -17.31 -9.96 -16.54
C GLN A 336 -16.30 -9.27 -15.61
N LEU A 337 -16.81 -8.64 -14.55
CA LEU A 337 -15.99 -7.97 -13.54
C LEU A 337 -15.43 -9.00 -12.55
N LYS A 338 -14.13 -8.94 -12.28
CA LYS A 338 -13.50 -9.80 -11.27
C LYS A 338 -13.83 -9.28 -9.87
N ASP A 339 -14.10 -10.18 -8.90
CA ASP A 339 -14.35 -9.77 -7.52
C ASP A 339 -13.15 -8.99 -6.95
N GLY A 340 -13.41 -7.83 -6.36
CA GLY A 340 -12.39 -6.87 -5.88
C GLY A 340 -11.80 -5.92 -6.94
N GLU A 341 -12.18 -5.99 -8.21
CA GLU A 341 -11.75 -5.06 -9.25
C GLU A 341 -12.36 -3.65 -9.04
N LYS A 342 -11.51 -2.61 -9.03
CA LYS A 342 -11.97 -1.22 -8.89
C LYS A 342 -12.52 -0.73 -10.23
N VAL A 343 -13.84 -0.61 -10.31
CA VAL A 343 -14.51 -0.16 -11.53
C VAL A 343 -14.65 1.38 -11.53
N PRO A 344 -14.23 2.08 -12.59
CA PRO A 344 -14.49 3.50 -12.73
C PRO A 344 -15.99 3.73 -12.93
N LEU A 345 -16.56 4.59 -12.10
CA LEU A 345 -17.99 4.89 -12.08
C LEU A 345 -18.26 6.28 -12.64
N ASN A 346 -19.21 6.39 -13.55
CA ASN A 346 -19.68 7.69 -14.05
C ASN A 346 -20.59 8.35 -13.00
N ILE A 347 -20.01 9.27 -12.24
CA ILE A 347 -20.72 10.04 -11.21
C ILE A 347 -21.58 11.11 -11.89
N LYS A 348 -22.85 11.16 -11.52
CA LYS A 348 -23.78 12.22 -11.90
C LYS A 348 -24.06 13.12 -10.71
N GLU A 349 -23.77 14.41 -10.85
CA GLU A 349 -24.16 15.42 -9.87
C GLU A 349 -25.65 15.73 -9.98
N MET A 350 -26.36 15.66 -8.85
CA MET A 350 -27.81 15.85 -8.80
C MET A 350 -28.21 17.24 -8.28
N GLY A 351 -27.35 17.85 -7.46
CA GLY A 351 -27.55 19.16 -6.87
C GLY A 351 -27.01 19.23 -5.45
N SER A 352 -27.36 20.29 -4.73
CA SER A 352 -27.04 20.45 -3.30
C SER A 352 -28.30 20.36 -2.45
N CYS A 353 -28.15 19.87 -1.23
CA CYS A 353 -29.16 19.91 -0.19
C CYS A 353 -28.94 21.12 0.73
N GLU A 354 -30.02 21.59 1.34
CA GLU A 354 -30.03 22.80 2.17
C GLU A 354 -29.44 22.56 3.57
N ILE A 355 -29.53 21.32 4.06
CA ILE A 355 -29.07 20.89 5.38
C ILE A 355 -27.82 20.01 5.26
N TYR A 356 -26.98 19.94 6.30
CA TYR A 356 -25.83 19.05 6.29
C TYR A 356 -26.27 17.59 6.51
N PRO A 357 -26.16 16.71 5.50
CA PRO A 357 -26.72 15.36 5.55
C PRO A 357 -25.96 14.49 6.54
N GLN A 358 -26.63 14.07 7.61
CA GLN A 358 -26.12 13.10 8.57
C GLN A 358 -26.52 11.68 8.21
N THR A 359 -27.72 11.52 7.64
CA THR A 359 -28.24 10.26 7.13
C THR A 359 -28.93 10.49 5.80
N LEU A 360 -28.79 9.53 4.89
CA LEU A 360 -29.44 9.52 3.59
C LEU A 360 -30.08 8.14 3.40
N SER A 361 -31.35 8.10 3.00
CA SER A 361 -32.06 6.84 2.81
C SER A 361 -33.06 6.90 1.65
N HIS A 362 -33.04 5.91 0.76
CA HIS A 362 -34.09 5.72 -0.23
C HIS A 362 -35.38 5.24 0.45
N SER A 363 -36.52 5.63 -0.10
CA SER A 363 -37.77 4.91 0.16
C SER A 363 -37.65 3.46 -0.33
N PRO A 364 -38.40 2.49 0.24
CA PRO A 364 -38.30 1.08 -0.12
C PRO A 364 -38.41 0.78 -1.63
N ASN A 365 -39.18 1.58 -2.38
CA ASN A 365 -39.32 1.48 -3.84
C ASN A 365 -38.33 2.35 -4.65
N GLY A 366 -37.37 3.01 -4.00
CA GLY A 366 -36.37 3.88 -4.63
C GLY A 366 -36.89 5.20 -5.21
N ARG A 367 -38.18 5.52 -5.06
CA ARG A 367 -38.79 6.71 -5.68
C ARG A 367 -38.36 8.02 -5.01
N PHE A 368 -38.19 8.00 -3.70
CA PHE A 368 -37.82 9.15 -2.89
C PHE A 368 -36.49 8.91 -2.20
N ILE A 369 -35.80 10.00 -1.90
CA ILE A 369 -34.65 10.01 -1.00
C ILE A 369 -34.99 10.96 0.14
N VAL A 370 -34.66 10.58 1.36
CA VAL A 370 -34.71 11.48 2.50
C VAL A 370 -33.29 11.83 2.91
N VAL A 371 -33.10 13.10 3.20
CA VAL A 371 -31.90 13.64 3.83
C VAL A 371 -32.30 14.13 5.20
N CYS A 372 -31.62 13.66 6.25
CA CYS A 372 -31.81 14.18 7.61
C CYS A 372 -30.49 14.72 8.16
N GLY A 373 -30.58 15.83 8.86
CA GLY A 373 -29.43 16.57 9.37
C GLY A 373 -29.87 17.83 10.08
N ASP A 374 -29.05 18.30 11.04
CA ASP A 374 -29.29 19.55 11.78
C ASP A 374 -30.66 19.66 12.48
N GLY A 375 -31.29 18.53 12.82
CA GLY A 375 -32.61 18.47 13.44
C GLY A 375 -33.77 18.64 12.46
N GLU A 376 -33.49 18.58 11.15
CA GLU A 376 -34.45 18.70 10.07
C GLU A 376 -34.37 17.48 9.15
N TYR A 377 -35.46 17.25 8.41
CA TYR A 377 -35.50 16.30 7.31
C TYR A 377 -36.07 16.95 6.05
N ILE A 378 -35.56 16.52 4.90
CA ILE A 378 -36.09 16.90 3.59
C ILE A 378 -36.23 15.65 2.73
N ILE A 379 -37.41 15.44 2.17
CA ILE A 379 -37.70 14.37 1.22
C ILE A 379 -37.62 14.94 -0.19
N TYR A 380 -36.77 14.35 -1.02
CA TYR A 380 -36.63 14.66 -2.43
C TYR A 380 -37.11 13.51 -3.32
N THR A 381 -37.44 13.83 -4.57
CA THR A 381 -37.57 12.80 -5.62
C THR A 381 -36.19 12.29 -6.02
N ALA A 382 -35.98 10.97 -6.08
CA ALA A 382 -34.67 10.38 -6.38
C ALA A 382 -34.12 10.70 -7.79
N ILE A 383 -34.98 11.12 -8.74
CA ILE A 383 -34.59 11.34 -10.16
C ILE A 383 -34.09 12.77 -10.44
N THR A 384 -34.71 13.79 -9.84
CA THR A 384 -34.43 15.21 -10.15
C THR A 384 -34.21 16.06 -8.91
N LEU A 385 -34.03 15.43 -7.75
CA LEU A 385 -33.82 16.10 -6.47
C LEU A 385 -34.87 17.20 -6.13
N ARG A 386 -36.12 17.06 -6.59
CA ARG A 386 -37.19 18.02 -6.26
C ARG A 386 -37.73 17.78 -4.86
N ASN A 387 -37.80 18.84 -4.07
CA ASN A 387 -38.37 18.82 -2.71
C ASN A 387 -39.84 18.39 -2.77
N LYS A 388 -40.22 17.44 -1.90
CA LYS A 388 -41.59 16.94 -1.73
C LYS A 388 -42.19 17.26 -0.37
N SER A 389 -41.37 17.23 0.67
CA SER A 389 -41.78 17.46 2.06
C SER A 389 -40.55 17.80 2.88
N TYR A 390 -40.72 18.59 3.92
CA TYR A 390 -39.68 18.95 4.86
C TYR A 390 -40.29 19.16 6.24
N GLY A 391 -39.47 19.11 7.28
CA GLY A 391 -39.89 19.40 8.65
C GLY A 391 -38.79 19.16 9.66
N ASN A 392 -39.11 19.33 10.94
CA ASN A 392 -38.18 19.06 12.02
C ASN A 392 -38.22 17.57 12.37
N ALA A 393 -37.04 16.96 12.46
CA ALA A 393 -36.87 15.59 12.93
C ALA A 393 -35.44 15.37 13.41
N MET A 394 -35.30 14.74 14.57
CA MET A 394 -34.00 14.21 15.00
C MET A 394 -33.67 12.92 14.23
N GLU A 395 -34.71 12.15 13.90
CA GLU A 395 -34.60 10.88 13.18
C GLU A 395 -35.79 10.68 12.25
N PHE A 396 -35.54 9.91 11.18
CA PHE A 396 -36.52 9.58 10.16
C PHE A 396 -36.38 8.11 9.80
N VAL A 397 -37.51 7.41 9.65
CA VAL A 397 -37.54 6.04 9.14
C VAL A 397 -38.71 5.80 8.19
N TRP A 398 -38.46 5.03 7.14
CA TRP A 398 -39.48 4.57 6.21
C TRP A 398 -40.22 3.34 6.77
N SER A 399 -41.52 3.27 6.51
CA SER A 399 -42.25 2.00 6.54
C SER A 399 -41.86 1.14 5.34
N GLN A 400 -42.23 -0.13 5.32
CA GLN A 400 -42.16 -0.98 4.12
C GLN A 400 -43.07 -0.43 3.00
N ASP A 401 -44.16 0.28 3.36
CA ASP A 401 -44.92 1.12 2.44
C ASP A 401 -44.14 2.41 2.16
N SER A 402 -43.73 2.61 0.91
CA SER A 402 -42.95 3.80 0.50
C SER A 402 -43.70 5.13 0.57
N SER A 403 -45.00 5.11 0.87
CA SER A 403 -45.81 6.30 1.11
C SER A 403 -45.91 6.68 2.58
N GLU A 404 -45.47 5.82 3.50
CA GLU A 404 -45.63 5.97 4.95
C GLU A 404 -44.26 6.04 5.63
N TYR A 405 -44.12 6.95 6.60
CA TYR A 405 -42.88 7.16 7.33
C TYR A 405 -43.15 7.71 8.73
N ALA A 406 -42.18 7.55 9.62
CA ALA A 406 -42.20 8.12 10.96
C ALA A 406 -41.01 9.07 11.15
N VAL A 407 -41.24 10.12 11.94
CA VAL A 407 -40.21 11.04 12.40
C VAL A 407 -40.26 11.18 13.91
N ARG A 408 -39.08 11.33 14.52
CA ARG A 408 -38.94 11.58 15.95
C ARG A 408 -38.61 13.04 16.21
N ASP A 409 -39.39 13.67 17.05
CA ASP A 409 -39.25 15.06 17.51
C ASP A 409 -39.17 15.06 19.05
N GLY A 410 -37.95 15.03 19.57
CA GLY A 410 -37.70 14.76 20.98
C GLY A 410 -38.18 13.35 21.38
N ASN A 411 -39.15 13.29 22.30
CA ASN A 411 -39.79 12.05 22.77
C ASN A 411 -41.09 11.72 22.02
N MET A 412 -41.48 12.52 21.03
CA MET A 412 -42.73 12.35 20.30
C MET A 412 -42.47 11.71 18.93
N VAL A 413 -43.31 10.76 18.53
CA VAL A 413 -43.21 10.09 17.22
C VAL A 413 -44.43 10.49 16.38
N LYS A 414 -44.16 11.07 15.21
CA LYS A 414 -45.17 11.52 14.25
C LYS A 414 -45.16 10.60 13.03
N ILE A 415 -46.31 10.09 12.62
CA ILE A 415 -46.49 9.24 11.44
C ILE A 415 -47.13 10.03 10.31
N PHE A 416 -46.56 9.90 9.12
CA PHE A 416 -47.01 10.54 7.91
C PHE A 416 -47.35 9.49 6.87
N LYS A 417 -48.44 9.71 6.13
CA LYS A 417 -48.80 8.91 4.94
C LYS A 417 -49.11 9.84 3.79
N ASN A 418 -48.55 9.57 2.61
CA ASN A 418 -48.61 10.45 1.44
C ASN A 418 -48.18 11.90 1.75
N PHE A 419 -47.12 12.05 2.55
CA PHE A 419 -46.55 13.34 2.99
C PHE A 419 -47.49 14.21 3.83
N LYS A 420 -48.55 13.63 4.40
CA LYS A 420 -49.44 14.31 5.35
C LYS A 420 -49.38 13.61 6.70
N GLU A 421 -49.34 14.41 7.77
CA GLU A 421 -49.38 13.88 9.14
C GLU A 421 -50.72 13.15 9.36
N LYS A 422 -50.63 11.91 9.84
CA LYS A 422 -51.78 11.02 10.07
C LYS A 422 -52.06 10.88 11.56
N LYS A 423 -51.02 10.59 12.33
CA LYS A 423 -51.09 10.35 13.78
C LYS A 423 -49.81 10.82 14.45
N THR A 424 -49.94 11.19 15.71
CA THR A 424 -48.82 11.58 16.58
C THR A 424 -49.06 10.95 17.94
N PHE A 425 -48.02 10.32 18.50
CA PHE A 425 -48.11 9.69 19.81
C PHE A 425 -46.80 9.83 20.58
N LYS A 426 -46.91 9.65 21.90
CA LYS A 426 -45.77 9.62 22.81
C LYS A 426 -45.69 8.22 23.40
N PRO A 427 -44.63 7.44 23.10
CA PRO A 427 -44.43 6.13 23.72
C PRO A 427 -44.33 6.24 25.24
N GLU A 428 -44.92 5.29 25.97
CA GLU A 428 -44.99 5.31 27.43
C GLU A 428 -43.60 5.35 28.10
N ALA A 429 -42.65 4.55 27.57
CA ALA A 429 -41.26 4.49 28.04
C ALA A 429 -40.35 5.60 27.48
N GLY A 430 -40.90 6.55 26.71
CA GLY A 430 -40.13 7.53 25.96
C GLY A 430 -39.53 6.97 24.66
N ALA A 431 -38.93 7.84 23.86
CA ALA A 431 -38.37 7.48 22.54
C ALA A 431 -36.97 8.08 22.40
N GLU A 432 -35.95 7.22 22.47
CA GLU A 432 -34.57 7.60 22.20
C GLU A 432 -34.24 7.46 20.72
N ASN A 433 -34.64 6.33 20.12
CA ASN A 433 -34.40 6.00 18.72
C ASN A 433 -35.62 5.34 18.06
N ILE A 434 -35.80 5.52 16.75
CA ILE A 434 -36.82 4.84 15.95
C ILE A 434 -36.22 3.99 14.82
N PHE A 435 -36.90 2.90 14.46
CA PHE A 435 -36.50 1.95 13.41
C PHE A 435 -37.65 1.66 12.46
N GLY A 436 -37.35 1.69 11.16
CA GLY A 436 -38.30 1.40 10.09
C GLY A 436 -38.41 -0.09 9.77
N GLY A 437 -39.29 -0.42 8.83
CA GLY A 437 -39.53 -1.79 8.36
C GLY A 437 -41.00 -2.19 8.43
N SER A 438 -41.26 -3.49 8.58
CA SER A 438 -42.63 -4.04 8.61
C SER A 438 -43.42 -3.59 9.83
N LEU A 439 -42.74 -3.36 10.95
CA LEU A 439 -43.29 -2.73 12.16
C LEU A 439 -42.46 -1.49 12.52
N LEU A 440 -43.07 -0.56 13.25
CA LEU A 440 -42.37 0.60 13.78
C LEU A 440 -41.66 0.21 15.08
N GLY A 441 -40.33 0.17 15.05
CA GLY A 441 -39.52 -0.05 16.24
C GLY A 441 -39.25 1.26 16.98
N VAL A 442 -39.41 1.28 18.29
CA VAL A 442 -39.05 2.40 19.16
C VAL A 442 -38.14 1.87 20.26
N ARG A 443 -36.91 2.39 20.32
CA ARG A 443 -35.98 2.14 21.42
C ARG A 443 -36.17 3.18 22.52
N SER A 444 -36.21 2.67 23.74
CA SER A 444 -36.29 3.41 25.00
C SER A 444 -35.18 2.92 25.94
N TYR A 445 -35.01 3.58 27.08
CA TYR A 445 -34.05 3.17 28.11
C TYR A 445 -34.31 1.74 28.63
N SER A 446 -35.56 1.27 28.56
CA SER A 446 -36.00 -0.04 29.04
C SER A 446 -35.97 -1.14 27.98
N GLY A 447 -35.57 -0.84 26.74
CA GLY A 447 -35.49 -1.81 25.64
C GLY A 447 -36.20 -1.36 24.36
N LEU A 448 -36.49 -2.33 23.49
CA LEU A 448 -37.11 -2.14 22.18
C LEU A 448 -38.59 -2.49 22.21
N THR A 449 -39.42 -1.61 21.65
CA THR A 449 -40.86 -1.83 21.51
C THR A 449 -41.27 -1.76 20.04
N PHE A 450 -42.03 -2.76 19.57
CA PHE A 450 -42.62 -2.77 18.24
C PHE A 450 -44.09 -2.33 18.28
N TYR A 451 -44.44 -1.41 17.39
CA TYR A 451 -45.78 -0.91 17.16
C TYR A 451 -46.25 -1.21 15.74
N ASP A 452 -47.55 -1.39 15.58
CA ASP A 452 -48.19 -1.45 14.27
C ASP A 452 -48.29 -0.05 13.65
N TRP A 453 -47.92 0.07 12.36
CA TRP A 453 -47.88 1.36 11.66
C TRP A 453 -49.25 2.02 11.51
N ASP A 454 -50.31 1.24 11.33
CA ASP A 454 -51.65 1.76 11.07
C ASP A 454 -52.40 2.09 12.35
N THR A 455 -52.40 1.16 13.30
CA THR A 455 -53.18 1.27 14.55
C THR A 455 -52.42 1.97 15.66
N LEU A 456 -51.08 1.94 15.66
CA LEU A 456 -50.20 2.31 16.79
C LEU A 456 -50.39 1.44 18.04
N SER A 457 -50.96 0.26 17.86
CA SER A 457 -51.06 -0.72 18.95
C SER A 457 -49.69 -1.33 19.25
N LEU A 458 -49.46 -1.64 20.53
CA LEU A 458 -48.28 -2.37 20.98
C LEU A 458 -48.35 -3.80 20.44
N ILE A 459 -47.35 -4.21 19.65
CA ILE A 459 -47.21 -5.58 19.16
C ILE A 459 -46.37 -6.40 20.12
N ARG A 460 -45.16 -5.94 20.45
CA ARG A 460 -44.26 -6.66 21.39
C ARG A 460 -43.21 -5.74 22.01
N ARG A 461 -42.93 -5.93 23.29
CA ARG A 461 -41.75 -5.40 23.97
C ARG A 461 -40.65 -6.46 24.04
N ILE A 462 -39.42 -6.05 23.78
CA ILE A 462 -38.23 -6.91 23.76
C ILE A 462 -37.16 -6.21 24.59
N GLU A 463 -36.67 -6.87 25.64
CA GLU A 463 -35.65 -6.37 26.56
C GLU A 463 -34.23 -6.46 25.96
N ILE A 464 -34.07 -5.97 24.73
CA ILE A 464 -32.81 -5.87 24.03
C ILE A 464 -32.62 -4.41 23.63
N VAL A 465 -31.40 -3.90 23.74
CA VAL A 465 -31.04 -2.54 23.35
C VAL A 465 -30.40 -2.59 21.95
N PRO A 466 -31.15 -2.34 20.87
CA PRO A 466 -30.63 -2.43 19.51
C PRO A 466 -29.76 -1.23 19.17
N LYS A 467 -28.70 -1.49 18.39
CA LYS A 467 -28.00 -0.46 17.61
C LYS A 467 -28.70 -0.25 16.28
N THR A 468 -29.04 -1.33 15.57
CA THR A 468 -29.80 -1.28 14.30
C THR A 468 -30.76 -2.47 14.20
N ILE A 469 -31.78 -2.33 13.34
CA ILE A 469 -32.74 -3.40 13.03
C ILE A 469 -32.85 -3.52 11.52
N TYR A 470 -32.75 -4.75 11.02
CA TYR A 470 -32.92 -5.07 9.61
C TYR A 470 -34.08 -6.03 9.42
N TRP A 471 -35.01 -5.67 8.55
CA TRP A 471 -36.12 -6.54 8.15
C TRP A 471 -35.80 -7.23 6.83
N SER A 472 -36.22 -8.49 6.69
CA SER A 472 -36.23 -9.17 5.40
C SER A 472 -37.22 -8.50 4.45
N GLN A 473 -37.01 -8.63 3.13
CA GLN A 473 -37.88 -8.00 2.13
C GLN A 473 -39.35 -8.44 2.21
N ASN A 474 -39.59 -9.68 2.66
CA ASN A 474 -40.93 -10.20 2.90
C ASN A 474 -41.51 -9.86 4.28
N GLY A 475 -40.71 -9.25 5.18
CA GLY A 475 -41.13 -8.84 6.51
C GLY A 475 -41.26 -9.97 7.54
N GLU A 476 -40.87 -11.20 7.19
CA GLU A 476 -41.00 -12.37 8.06
C GLU A 476 -39.84 -12.52 9.07
N LEU A 477 -38.67 -11.95 8.78
CA LEU A 477 -37.49 -12.03 9.63
C LEU A 477 -37.04 -10.62 10.02
N ALA A 478 -36.72 -10.44 11.30
CA ALA A 478 -36.13 -9.24 11.85
C ALA A 478 -34.78 -9.59 12.51
N CYS A 479 -33.70 -8.99 12.03
CA CYS A 479 -32.39 -9.07 12.66
C CYS A 479 -32.19 -7.84 13.56
N ILE A 480 -32.05 -8.07 14.85
CA ILE A 480 -31.75 -7.06 15.86
C ILE A 480 -30.26 -7.11 16.15
N ALA A 481 -29.51 -6.10 15.72
CA ALA A 481 -28.07 -6.01 15.96
C ALA A 481 -27.80 -5.13 17.19
N THR A 482 -27.04 -5.65 18.15
CA THR A 482 -26.53 -4.93 19.32
C THR A 482 -25.04 -4.58 19.11
N GLU A 483 -24.35 -4.08 20.13
CA GLU A 483 -22.91 -3.83 20.05
C GLU A 483 -22.07 -5.13 19.99
N GLU A 484 -22.55 -6.20 20.64
CA GLU A 484 -21.78 -7.45 20.84
C GLU A 484 -22.46 -8.70 20.25
N SER A 485 -23.72 -8.60 19.83
CA SER A 485 -24.52 -9.75 19.41
C SER A 485 -25.56 -9.37 18.35
N TYR A 486 -26.13 -10.38 17.70
CA TYR A 486 -27.33 -10.20 16.89
C TYR A 486 -28.35 -11.31 17.14
N TYR A 487 -29.62 -10.95 16.97
CA TYR A 487 -30.76 -11.84 17.19
C TYR A 487 -31.60 -11.86 15.94
N ILE A 488 -31.88 -13.05 15.40
CA ILE A 488 -32.81 -13.21 14.28
C ILE A 488 -34.13 -13.69 14.86
N LEU A 489 -35.15 -12.86 14.71
CA LEU A 489 -36.52 -13.14 15.13
C LEU A 489 -37.38 -13.40 13.91
N ARG A 490 -38.29 -14.36 14.00
CA ARG A 490 -39.33 -14.59 13.01
C ARG A 490 -40.61 -13.91 13.47
N TYR A 491 -41.12 -13.01 12.64
CA TYR A 491 -42.38 -12.30 12.86
C TYR A 491 -43.55 -13.08 12.25
N SER A 492 -44.62 -13.26 13.02
CA SER A 492 -45.85 -13.94 12.58
C SER A 492 -47.04 -12.97 12.51
N PRO A 493 -47.36 -12.43 11.32
CA PRO A 493 -48.54 -11.58 11.13
C PRO A 493 -49.86 -12.28 11.46
N GLN A 494 -49.90 -13.61 11.29
CA GLN A 494 -51.08 -14.44 11.55
C GLN A 494 -51.39 -14.51 13.05
N ALA A 495 -50.37 -14.66 13.89
CA ALA A 495 -50.52 -14.63 15.34
C ALA A 495 -51.05 -13.27 15.83
N VAL A 496 -50.55 -12.18 15.23
CA VAL A 496 -51.04 -10.83 15.52
C VAL A 496 -52.52 -10.67 15.16
N ALA A 497 -52.94 -11.14 13.97
CA ALA A 497 -54.35 -11.08 13.55
C ALA A 497 -55.28 -11.91 14.46
N ALA A 498 -54.81 -13.07 14.93
CA ALA A 498 -55.56 -13.92 15.87
C ALA A 498 -55.72 -13.24 17.24
N ALA A 499 -54.66 -12.66 17.80
CA ALA A 499 -54.68 -11.93 19.07
C ALA A 499 -55.52 -10.64 19.01
N MET A 500 -55.58 -9.98 17.84
CA MET A 500 -56.49 -8.83 17.64
C MET A 500 -57.97 -9.21 17.71
N THR A 501 -58.31 -10.47 17.41
CA THR A 501 -59.69 -10.99 17.49
C THR A 501 -60.01 -11.54 18.89
N ASN A 502 -59.01 -12.07 19.60
CA ASN A 502 -59.15 -12.57 20.97
C ASN A 502 -58.22 -11.82 21.94
N ARG A 503 -58.79 -10.84 22.65
CA ARG A 503 -58.05 -9.95 23.57
C ARG A 503 -57.42 -10.66 24.78
N GLU A 504 -57.80 -11.90 25.09
CA GLU A 504 -57.15 -12.68 26.15
C GLU A 504 -55.70 -13.08 25.82
N LEU A 505 -55.29 -12.99 24.55
CA LEU A 505 -53.94 -13.33 24.08
C LEU A 505 -52.95 -12.15 24.14
N VAL A 506 -53.37 -10.99 24.64
CA VAL A 506 -52.52 -9.79 24.72
C VAL A 506 -52.06 -9.61 26.16
N SER A 507 -50.76 -9.80 26.40
CA SER A 507 -50.11 -9.57 27.70
C SER A 507 -49.72 -8.09 27.88
N GLU A 508 -49.22 -7.73 29.06
CA GLU A 508 -48.67 -6.39 29.35
C GLU A 508 -47.49 -6.03 28.42
N ASP A 509 -46.72 -7.04 27.99
CA ASP A 509 -45.60 -6.89 27.04
C ASP A 509 -46.02 -7.04 25.58
N GLY A 510 -47.32 -7.12 25.29
CA GLY A 510 -47.89 -7.32 23.96
C GLY A 510 -48.20 -8.78 23.64
N ILE A 511 -48.06 -9.17 22.38
CA ILE A 511 -48.43 -10.49 21.84
C ILE A 511 -47.18 -11.38 21.82
N GLU A 512 -47.13 -12.40 22.68
CA GLU A 512 -45.96 -13.27 22.82
C GLU A 512 -45.66 -14.06 21.55
N ASP A 513 -46.68 -14.67 20.96
CA ASP A 513 -46.58 -15.45 19.71
C ASP A 513 -46.30 -14.60 18.45
N ALA A 514 -46.18 -13.28 18.57
CA ALA A 514 -45.87 -12.41 17.43
C ALA A 514 -44.41 -12.59 16.96
N PHE A 515 -43.49 -12.93 17.86
CA PHE A 515 -42.08 -13.13 17.54
C PHE A 515 -41.53 -14.43 18.12
N ASP A 516 -41.00 -15.27 17.25
CA ASP A 516 -40.21 -16.44 17.64
C ASP A 516 -38.72 -16.16 17.49
N THR A 517 -37.90 -16.63 18.42
CA THR A 517 -36.44 -16.59 18.28
C THR A 517 -35.99 -17.68 17.30
N ALA A 518 -35.49 -17.29 16.13
CA ALA A 518 -34.98 -18.25 15.15
C ALA A 518 -33.51 -18.60 15.43
N VAL A 519 -32.67 -17.60 15.71
CA VAL A 519 -31.25 -17.76 16.05
C VAL A 519 -30.81 -16.65 17.00
N ALA A 520 -30.11 -16.99 18.08
CA ALA A 520 -29.35 -16.05 18.89
C ALA A 520 -27.86 -16.43 18.79
N MET A 521 -27.02 -15.53 18.26
CA MET A 521 -25.57 -15.74 18.22
C MET A 521 -24.88 -14.57 18.93
N LEU A 522 -24.02 -14.92 19.90
CA LEU A 522 -23.01 -14.02 20.43
C LEU A 522 -21.94 -13.86 19.35
N VAL A 523 -21.66 -12.61 18.95
CA VAL A 523 -20.52 -12.34 18.08
C VAL A 523 -19.29 -12.38 18.96
N GLN A 524 -18.68 -13.55 19.10
CA GLN A 524 -17.24 -13.59 19.32
C GLN A 524 -16.60 -13.24 17.97
N SER A 525 -16.30 -11.95 17.81
CA SER A 525 -15.38 -11.33 16.85
C SER A 525 -15.10 -12.06 15.52
N ASN A 526 -15.49 -11.45 14.39
CA ASN A 526 -14.93 -11.57 13.03
C ASN A 526 -14.63 -12.94 12.36
N GLU A 527 -14.76 -14.10 13.02
CA GLU A 527 -14.32 -15.40 12.46
C GLU A 527 -15.41 -16.17 11.69
N HIS A 528 -16.70 -15.90 11.95
CA HIS A 528 -17.80 -16.78 11.51
C HIS A 528 -18.24 -16.58 10.04
N ILE A 529 -17.99 -15.39 9.45
CA ILE A 529 -18.31 -15.12 8.04
C ILE A 529 -17.45 -15.98 7.10
N GLY A 530 -16.22 -16.32 7.50
CA GLY A 530 -15.33 -17.19 6.73
C GLY A 530 -15.71 -18.67 6.75
N GLN A 531 -16.68 -19.10 7.56
CA GLN A 531 -17.03 -20.52 7.72
C GLN A 531 -18.12 -20.96 6.73
N LEU A 532 -19.14 -20.13 6.50
CA LEU A 532 -20.21 -20.39 5.53
C LEU A 532 -19.72 -20.45 4.07
N GLN A 533 -18.65 -19.71 3.75
CA GLN A 533 -18.04 -19.70 2.42
C GLN A 533 -17.28 -21.00 2.11
N ARG A 534 -16.73 -21.66 3.14
CA ARG A 534 -15.98 -22.91 3.02
C ARG A 534 -16.87 -24.14 2.77
N GLU A 535 -18.11 -24.13 3.23
CA GLU A 535 -19.03 -25.26 3.06
C GLU A 535 -19.60 -25.37 1.63
N HIS A 536 -19.76 -24.24 0.93
CA HIS A 536 -20.20 -24.22 -0.47
C HIS A 536 -19.12 -24.74 -1.42
N GLU A 537 -17.84 -24.43 -1.16
CA GLU A 537 -16.70 -24.86 -1.98
C GLU A 537 -16.41 -26.37 -1.88
N GLN A 538 -16.70 -26.99 -0.73
CA GLN A 538 -16.47 -28.44 -0.54
C GLN A 538 -17.45 -29.32 -1.33
N HIS A 539 -18.63 -28.81 -1.67
CA HIS A 539 -19.62 -29.58 -2.43
C HIS A 539 -19.28 -29.68 -3.92
N LEU A 540 -18.60 -28.68 -4.50
CA LEU A 540 -18.11 -28.73 -5.89
C LEU A 540 -16.87 -29.62 -6.07
N LEU A 541 -16.04 -29.78 -5.03
CA LEU A 541 -14.79 -30.52 -5.11
C LEU A 541 -14.99 -32.05 -5.26
N LYS A 542 -16.14 -32.58 -4.79
CA LYS A 542 -16.44 -34.02 -4.83
C LYS A 542 -16.74 -34.54 -6.24
N GLU A 543 -17.22 -33.71 -7.17
CA GLU A 543 -17.47 -34.13 -8.56
C GLU A 543 -16.20 -34.16 -9.43
N GLN A 544 -15.16 -33.38 -9.08
CA GLN A 544 -13.91 -33.31 -9.86
C GLN A 544 -12.90 -34.42 -9.52
N GLN A 545 -12.97 -35.03 -8.33
CA GLN A 545 -12.01 -36.06 -7.90
C GLN A 545 -12.19 -37.41 -8.61
N SER A 546 -13.36 -37.67 -9.21
CA SER A 546 -13.66 -38.92 -9.91
C SER A 546 -12.93 -39.08 -11.25
N THR A 547 -12.51 -37.99 -11.91
CA THR A 547 -11.89 -38.01 -13.24
C THR A 547 -10.35 -38.00 -13.21
N GLN A 548 -9.73 -37.59 -12.10
CA GLN A 548 -8.26 -37.57 -11.93
C GLN A 548 -7.64 -38.96 -11.69
N TRP A 549 -8.39 -39.90 -11.11
CA TRP A 549 -7.86 -41.23 -10.73
C TRP A 549 -7.42 -42.09 -11.92
N ASN A 550 -8.02 -41.88 -13.11
CA ASN A 550 -7.69 -42.66 -14.31
C ASN A 550 -6.42 -42.18 -15.03
N PHE A 551 -5.93 -40.96 -14.74
CA PHE A 551 -4.75 -40.38 -15.41
C PHE A 551 -3.43 -40.75 -14.72
N THR A 552 -3.47 -41.00 -13.40
CA THR A 552 -2.28 -41.32 -12.57
C THR A 552 -1.74 -42.74 -12.82
N LEU A 553 -2.59 -43.66 -13.27
CA LEU A 553 -2.21 -45.05 -13.57
C LEU A 553 -1.31 -45.16 -14.82
N GLU A 554 -1.36 -44.18 -15.72
CA GLU A 554 -0.65 -44.18 -17.01
C GLU A 554 0.76 -43.56 -16.90
N LEU A 555 0.96 -42.64 -15.95
CA LEU A 555 2.25 -41.99 -15.67
C LEU A 555 3.23 -42.90 -14.91
N THR A 556 2.71 -43.79 -14.06
CA THR A 556 3.53 -44.69 -13.24
C THR A 556 4.31 -45.70 -14.09
N LYS A 557 3.73 -46.14 -15.21
CA LYS A 557 4.38 -47.06 -16.18
C LYS A 557 5.53 -46.42 -16.98
N ARG A 558 5.63 -45.09 -17.00
CA ARG A 558 6.67 -44.35 -17.75
C ARG A 558 7.92 -44.04 -16.91
N ALA A 559 7.79 -43.98 -15.59
CA ALA A 559 8.90 -43.65 -14.68
C ALA A 559 9.87 -44.83 -14.47
N GLU A 560 9.38 -46.07 -14.48
CA GLU A 560 10.21 -47.27 -14.30
C GLU A 560 11.23 -47.48 -15.44
N TYR A 561 10.92 -47.00 -16.65
CA TYR A 561 11.80 -47.11 -17.82
C TYR A 561 13.05 -46.19 -17.76
N PHE A 562 13.00 -45.08 -17.02
CA PHE A 562 14.09 -44.09 -16.98
C PHE A 562 15.13 -44.38 -15.89
N SER A 563 14.73 -45.00 -14.77
CA SER A 563 15.60 -45.34 -13.64
C SER A 563 16.70 -46.36 -14.01
N GLU A 564 16.41 -47.26 -14.94
CA GLU A 564 17.34 -48.32 -15.37
C GLU A 564 18.49 -47.82 -16.25
N LYS A 565 18.29 -46.66 -16.92
CA LYS A 565 19.28 -46.07 -17.81
C LYS A 565 20.42 -45.37 -17.05
N GLN A 566 20.09 -44.76 -15.91
CA GLN A 566 21.00 -43.93 -15.13
C GLN A 566 22.02 -44.76 -14.32
N ARG A 567 21.64 -45.97 -13.88
CA ARG A 567 22.55 -46.90 -13.17
C ARG A 567 23.68 -47.48 -14.04
N LYS A 568 23.64 -47.24 -15.34
CA LYS A 568 24.63 -47.75 -16.30
C LYS A 568 25.81 -46.77 -16.49
N GLU A 569 25.57 -45.46 -16.33
CA GLU A 569 26.57 -44.41 -16.58
C GLU A 569 27.54 -44.21 -15.40
N ASP A 570 27.10 -44.44 -14.15
CA ASP A 570 27.95 -44.28 -12.95
C ASP A 570 29.07 -45.33 -12.80
N ARG A 571 28.97 -46.46 -13.52
CA ARG A 571 30.01 -47.51 -13.48
C ARG A 571 31.22 -47.15 -14.33
N ASP A 572 31.03 -46.41 -15.42
CA ASP A 572 32.10 -46.07 -16.35
C ASP A 572 33.04 -44.98 -15.79
N TRP A 573 32.52 -44.08 -14.95
CA TRP A 573 33.30 -42.97 -14.37
C TRP A 573 34.35 -43.43 -13.35
N ASN A 574 34.03 -44.45 -12.56
CA ASN A 574 34.91 -44.93 -11.49
C ASN A 574 36.13 -45.72 -12.02
N GLN A 575 36.05 -46.27 -13.23
CA GLN A 575 37.19 -46.92 -13.88
C GLN A 575 38.26 -45.91 -14.33
N LEU A 576 37.86 -44.70 -14.75
CA LEU A 576 38.76 -43.69 -15.32
C LEU A 576 39.69 -43.06 -14.26
N ASN A 577 39.17 -42.85 -13.04
CA ASN A 577 39.94 -42.24 -11.94
C ASN A 577 41.02 -43.17 -11.36
N ALA A 578 40.87 -44.48 -11.52
CA ALA A 578 41.85 -45.45 -11.03
C ALA A 578 43.11 -45.53 -11.92
N GLU A 579 42.99 -45.18 -13.22
CA GLU A 579 44.12 -45.18 -14.15
C GLU A 579 44.99 -43.91 -14.04
N LEU A 580 44.39 -42.76 -13.70
CA LEU A 580 45.11 -41.47 -13.61
C LEU A 580 46.11 -41.42 -12.45
N ASN A 581 45.81 -42.09 -11.34
CA ASN A 581 46.63 -42.10 -10.13
C ASN A 581 47.89 -43.00 -10.21
N ARG A 582 48.10 -43.76 -11.29
CA ARG A 582 49.29 -44.61 -11.44
C ARG A 582 50.50 -43.92 -12.09
N ASN A 583 50.36 -42.74 -12.70
CA ASN A 583 51.33 -42.27 -13.71
C ASN A 583 52.08 -40.94 -13.44
N LEU A 584 52.20 -40.41 -12.22
CA LEU A 584 52.95 -39.16 -11.99
C LEU A 584 54.09 -39.30 -10.95
N THR A 585 55.32 -39.39 -11.45
CA THR A 585 56.59 -39.29 -10.71
C THR A 585 57.37 -38.01 -11.04
N ALA A 586 57.91 -37.41 -9.97
CA ALA A 586 59.13 -36.59 -9.84
C ALA A 586 59.19 -35.14 -10.38
N THR A 587 59.64 -34.26 -9.47
CA THR A 587 60.24 -32.90 -9.60
C THR A 587 59.34 -31.66 -9.62
N HIS A 588 59.13 -31.03 -8.44
CA HIS A 588 59.26 -29.57 -8.25
C HIS A 588 59.21 -29.19 -6.75
N HIS A 589 60.37 -29.18 -6.07
CA HIS A 589 60.48 -29.08 -4.61
C HIS A 589 61.23 -27.83 -4.12
N GLN A 590 60.91 -26.64 -4.63
CA GLN A 590 61.66 -25.43 -4.24
C GLN A 590 60.86 -24.13 -4.09
N LYS A 591 59.52 -24.16 -4.18
CA LYS A 591 58.65 -23.01 -3.87
C LYS A 591 57.73 -23.20 -2.67
N GLU A 592 57.81 -24.33 -1.98
CA GLU A 592 56.94 -24.68 -0.85
C GLU A 592 57.58 -24.33 0.52
N PHE A 593 58.87 -23.99 0.55
CA PHE A 593 59.62 -23.83 1.80
C PHE A 593 59.52 -22.41 2.39
N GLU A 594 59.46 -21.36 1.58
CA GLU A 594 59.35 -19.97 2.09
C GLU A 594 57.93 -19.60 2.57
N PHE A 595 56.89 -20.30 2.12
CA PHE A 595 55.50 -20.05 2.55
C PHE A 595 55.15 -20.71 3.90
N ARG A 596 55.85 -21.77 4.30
CA ARG A 596 55.61 -22.45 5.58
C ARG A 596 56.18 -21.70 6.78
N GLU A 597 57.34 -21.05 6.64
CA GLU A 597 58.03 -20.39 7.76
C GLU A 597 57.33 -19.10 8.24
N THR A 598 56.61 -18.40 7.35
CA THR A 598 55.88 -17.18 7.70
C THR A 598 54.53 -17.47 8.38
N VAL A 599 53.91 -18.61 8.09
CA VAL A 599 52.62 -19.01 8.69
C VAL A 599 52.80 -19.55 10.12
N GLU A 600 53.90 -20.25 10.41
CA GLU A 600 54.18 -20.75 11.77
C GLU A 600 54.49 -19.64 12.79
N LEU A 601 55.15 -18.55 12.36
CA LEU A 601 55.52 -17.44 13.23
C LEU A 601 54.31 -16.56 13.63
N VAL A 602 53.29 -16.48 12.76
CA VAL A 602 52.01 -15.80 13.06
C VAL A 602 51.14 -16.66 13.97
N ALA A 603 51.10 -17.98 13.76
CA ALA A 603 50.36 -18.91 14.62
C ALA A 603 50.88 -18.93 16.08
N GLN A 604 52.20 -18.86 16.28
CA GLN A 604 52.79 -18.88 17.63
C GLN A 604 52.50 -17.60 18.46
N ARG A 605 52.33 -16.44 17.81
CA ARG A 605 51.97 -15.18 18.52
C ARG A 605 50.51 -15.16 18.96
N VAL A 606 49.60 -15.74 18.17
CA VAL A 606 48.17 -15.85 18.50
C VAL A 606 47.96 -16.80 19.69
N ILE A 607 48.67 -17.94 19.72
CA ILE A 607 48.56 -18.93 20.79
C ILE A 607 49.09 -18.42 22.15
N ALA A 608 50.12 -17.56 22.15
CA ALA A 608 50.66 -16.96 23.38
C ALA A 608 49.69 -15.97 24.04
N GLN A 609 48.86 -15.29 23.24
CA GLN A 609 47.87 -14.31 23.70
C GLN A 609 46.61 -15.01 24.28
N GLU A 610 46.23 -16.15 23.73
CA GLU A 610 45.13 -16.99 24.26
C GLU A 610 45.49 -17.70 25.58
N ARG A 611 46.77 -18.01 25.82
CA ARG A 611 47.22 -18.69 27.05
C ARG A 611 47.08 -17.85 28.32
N GLN A 612 47.29 -16.53 28.23
CA GLN A 612 47.11 -15.62 29.37
C GLN A 612 45.63 -15.42 29.74
N GLN A 613 44.71 -15.46 28.76
CA GLN A 613 43.28 -15.45 29.05
C GLN A 613 42.81 -16.77 29.69
N HIS A 614 43.42 -17.90 29.31
CA HIS A 614 43.06 -19.22 29.84
C HIS A 614 43.46 -19.42 31.31
N GLU A 615 44.59 -18.88 31.76
CA GLU A 615 45.01 -18.98 33.18
C GLU A 615 44.12 -18.15 34.13
N TRP A 616 43.63 -17.00 33.69
CA TRP A 616 42.69 -16.17 34.48
C TRP A 616 41.34 -16.87 34.67
N ILE A 617 40.86 -17.60 33.65
CA ILE A 617 39.62 -18.37 33.71
C ILE A 617 39.74 -19.60 34.65
N LEU A 618 40.90 -20.24 34.68
CA LEU A 618 41.16 -21.42 35.53
C LEU A 618 41.19 -21.08 37.04
N GLU A 619 41.58 -19.86 37.40
CA GLU A 619 41.65 -19.42 38.80
C GLU A 619 40.26 -19.08 39.37
N GLN A 620 39.35 -18.58 38.52
CA GLN A 620 37.92 -18.44 38.83
C GLN A 620 37.23 -19.81 38.95
N TYR A 621 37.60 -20.77 38.10
CA TYR A 621 37.05 -22.14 38.11
C TYR A 621 37.44 -22.93 39.37
N ARG A 622 38.65 -22.72 39.92
CA ARG A 622 39.09 -23.39 41.16
C ARG A 622 38.31 -22.95 42.39
N SER A 623 37.88 -21.69 42.45
CA SER A 623 37.07 -21.17 43.56
C SER A 623 35.65 -21.72 43.55
N GLN A 624 35.05 -21.87 42.36
CA GLN A 624 33.73 -22.50 42.21
C GLN A 624 33.72 -23.99 42.56
N ARG A 625 34.82 -24.71 42.27
CA ARG A 625 34.92 -26.16 42.52
C ARG A 625 34.96 -26.55 44.00
N ILE A 626 35.44 -25.66 44.88
CA ILE A 626 35.50 -25.88 46.33
C ILE A 626 34.10 -25.75 46.96
N GLU A 627 33.29 -24.79 46.51
CA GLU A 627 31.88 -24.67 46.92
C GLU A 627 31.00 -25.82 46.40
N GLU A 628 31.38 -26.42 45.26
CA GLU A 628 30.68 -27.55 44.67
C GLU A 628 30.99 -28.87 45.40
N HIS A 629 32.21 -29.03 45.91
CA HIS A 629 32.59 -30.19 46.74
C HIS A 629 31.83 -30.25 48.07
N HIS A 630 31.68 -29.12 48.76
CA HIS A 630 30.88 -29.06 50.00
C HIS A 630 29.40 -29.32 49.77
N ARG A 631 28.85 -28.91 48.62
CA ARG A 631 27.48 -29.25 48.22
C ARG A 631 27.30 -30.76 47.94
N GLN A 632 28.29 -31.41 47.33
CA GLN A 632 28.24 -32.84 47.01
C GLN A 632 28.32 -33.76 48.24
N GLU A 633 29.02 -33.35 49.30
CA GLU A 633 29.06 -34.10 50.57
C GLU A 633 27.71 -34.05 51.30
N GLN A 634 27.05 -32.88 51.27
CA GLN A 634 25.72 -32.72 51.85
C GLN A 634 24.66 -33.50 51.06
N PHE A 635 24.79 -33.54 49.73
CA PHE A 635 23.93 -34.32 48.83
C PHE A 635 24.02 -35.84 49.06
N ARG A 636 25.21 -36.35 49.38
CA ARG A 636 25.42 -37.79 49.66
C ARG A 636 24.76 -38.26 50.95
N GLN A 637 24.55 -37.34 51.90
CA GLN A 637 23.91 -37.61 53.18
C GLN A 637 22.38 -37.67 53.03
N ASP A 638 21.81 -36.78 52.21
CA ASP A 638 20.38 -36.73 51.92
C ASP A 638 19.91 -37.90 51.03
N GLU A 639 20.77 -38.41 50.15
CA GLU A 639 20.51 -39.60 49.31
C GLU A 639 20.41 -40.90 50.15
N HIS A 640 21.24 -41.02 51.19
CA HIS A 640 21.20 -42.17 52.12
C HIS A 640 19.94 -42.22 52.99
N ASP A 641 19.34 -41.05 53.29
CA ASP A 641 18.09 -40.96 54.06
C ASP A 641 16.85 -41.20 53.19
N LEU A 642 16.91 -40.92 51.89
CA LEU A 642 15.83 -41.19 50.93
C LEU A 642 15.68 -42.68 50.61
N ASP A 643 16.80 -43.41 50.47
CA ASP A 643 16.78 -44.87 50.22
C ASP A 643 16.18 -45.63 51.41
N LYS A 644 16.48 -45.22 52.65
CA LYS A 644 15.84 -45.78 53.86
C LYS A 644 14.34 -45.51 53.93
N PHE A 645 13.89 -44.39 53.36
CA PHE A 645 12.48 -44.01 53.35
C PHE A 645 11.67 -44.82 52.32
N LEU A 646 12.28 -45.16 51.18
CA LEU A 646 11.67 -45.94 50.11
C LEU A 646 11.59 -47.44 50.44
N ASP A 647 12.61 -48.01 51.11
CA ASP A 647 12.60 -49.41 51.55
C ASP A 647 11.56 -49.72 52.64
N ALA A 648 11.13 -48.70 53.40
CA ALA A 648 10.19 -48.87 54.52
C ALA A 648 8.71 -49.04 54.10
N TYR A 649 8.35 -48.72 52.86
CA TYR A 649 6.96 -48.68 52.38
C TYR A 649 6.72 -49.62 51.19
N ASN A 650 6.72 -50.93 51.44
CA ASN A 650 6.14 -51.93 50.53
C ASN A 650 4.61 -51.69 50.42
N LEU A 651 4.15 -50.97 49.39
CA LEU A 651 2.73 -50.62 49.22
C LEU A 651 2.19 -50.96 47.81
N THR A 652 1.09 -51.69 47.82
CA THR A 652 0.30 -52.14 46.67
C THR A 652 -0.59 -51.05 46.06
N ARG A 653 -1.06 -51.32 44.83
CA ARG A 653 -1.73 -50.49 43.81
C ARG A 653 -2.82 -49.48 44.24
N GLU A 654 -3.36 -49.51 45.46
CA GLU A 654 -4.56 -48.74 45.83
C GLU A 654 -4.31 -47.42 46.59
N SER A 655 -3.05 -47.04 46.87
CA SER A 655 -2.74 -45.82 47.66
C SER A 655 -2.04 -44.68 46.88
N MET A 656 -1.93 -44.79 45.55
CA MET A 656 -1.16 -43.87 44.68
C MET A 656 -1.58 -42.39 44.64
N PRO A 657 -2.88 -41.99 44.71
CA PRO A 657 -3.25 -40.58 44.53
C PRO A 657 -2.84 -39.67 45.70
N LEU A 658 -2.80 -40.22 46.92
CA LEU A 658 -2.40 -39.50 48.13
C LEU A 658 -0.87 -39.36 48.25
N LEU A 659 -0.12 -40.30 47.68
CA LEU A 659 1.35 -40.26 47.63
C LEU A 659 1.84 -39.19 46.63
N GLN A 660 1.21 -39.07 45.46
CA GLN A 660 1.53 -38.05 44.44
C GLN A 660 1.45 -36.62 44.99
N ARG A 661 0.42 -36.29 45.78
CA ARG A 661 0.28 -34.94 46.38
C ARG A 661 1.35 -34.65 47.43
N LYS A 662 1.73 -35.63 48.25
CA LYS A 662 2.79 -35.44 49.25
C LYS A 662 4.18 -35.35 48.62
N VAL A 663 4.48 -36.18 47.63
CA VAL A 663 5.76 -36.19 46.90
C VAL A 663 5.94 -34.89 46.09
N LEU A 664 4.92 -34.39 45.40
CA LEU A 664 4.98 -33.08 44.72
C LEU A 664 5.15 -31.90 45.69
N SER A 665 4.57 -31.97 46.90
CA SER A 665 4.74 -30.93 47.92
C SER A 665 6.15 -30.90 48.50
N LEU A 666 6.78 -32.07 48.64
CA LEU A 666 8.17 -32.21 49.08
C LEU A 666 9.14 -31.73 47.99
N LEU A 667 8.90 -32.10 46.72
CA LEU A 667 9.74 -31.68 45.59
C LEU A 667 9.73 -30.16 45.35
N ARG A 668 8.58 -29.48 45.54
CA ARG A 668 8.51 -28.01 45.49
C ARG A 668 9.27 -27.32 46.63
N ARG A 669 9.44 -28.00 47.77
CA ARG A 669 10.11 -27.46 48.95
C ARG A 669 11.64 -27.60 48.88
N PHE A 670 12.14 -28.57 48.11
CA PHE A 670 13.57 -28.91 48.06
C PHE A 670 14.26 -28.63 46.71
N GLY A 671 13.53 -28.28 45.64
CA GLY A 671 14.15 -27.78 44.39
C GLY A 671 15.09 -28.77 43.71
N ILE A 672 14.78 -30.08 43.75
CA ILE A 672 15.64 -31.13 43.20
C ILE A 672 15.13 -31.57 41.81
N PRO A 673 15.96 -31.52 40.74
CA PRO A 673 15.61 -32.02 39.42
C PRO A 673 16.03 -33.49 39.27
N HIS A 674 15.09 -34.43 39.17
CA HIS A 674 15.43 -35.82 38.82
C HIS A 674 14.82 -36.25 37.48
N LYS A 675 15.73 -36.50 36.54
CA LYS A 675 15.58 -37.15 35.23
C LYS A 675 14.79 -38.46 35.30
N THR A 676 14.94 -39.20 36.40
CA THR A 676 14.33 -40.53 36.61
C THR A 676 12.83 -40.47 36.88
N LEU A 677 12.36 -39.50 37.68
CA LEU A 677 10.94 -39.37 38.02
C LEU A 677 10.11 -38.88 36.82
N LEU A 678 10.67 -38.01 35.97
CA LEU A 678 10.02 -37.56 34.74
C LEU A 678 9.91 -38.70 33.72
N ILE A 679 10.97 -39.51 33.55
CA ILE A 679 10.94 -40.72 32.74
C ILE A 679 9.90 -41.71 33.28
N GLN A 680 9.77 -41.84 34.60
CA GLN A 680 8.81 -42.75 35.23
C GLN A 680 7.36 -42.24 35.12
N ILE A 681 7.10 -40.93 35.25
CA ILE A 681 5.78 -40.32 35.00
C ILE A 681 5.38 -40.44 33.53
N LEU A 682 6.33 -40.27 32.61
CA LEU A 682 6.11 -40.39 31.16
C LEU A 682 6.03 -41.86 30.70
N ASN A 683 6.68 -42.79 31.39
CA ASN A 683 6.58 -44.24 31.13
C ASN A 683 5.33 -44.86 31.77
N ASP A 684 4.92 -44.45 32.97
CA ASP A 684 3.66 -44.92 33.59
C ASP A 684 2.44 -44.41 32.82
N ALA A 685 2.57 -43.29 32.12
CA ALA A 685 1.59 -42.80 31.15
C ALA A 685 1.37 -43.77 29.96
N ASN A 686 2.31 -44.69 29.66
CA ASN A 686 2.20 -45.73 28.64
C ASN A 686 1.42 -47.00 29.09
N LEU A 687 1.16 -47.17 30.39
CA LEU A 687 0.56 -48.41 30.95
C LEU A 687 -0.98 -48.43 30.96
N LEU A 688 -1.64 -47.35 30.55
CA LEU A 688 -3.10 -47.27 30.38
C LEU A 688 -3.47 -47.45 28.90
N ARG A 689 -3.26 -48.67 28.39
CA ARG A 689 -3.80 -49.14 27.10
C ARG A 689 -5.20 -49.69 27.37
N ASP A 690 -6.25 -48.94 27.06
CA ASP A 690 -7.56 -49.52 26.72
C ASP A 690 -8.44 -48.52 25.94
N ASN A 691 -8.60 -48.82 24.65
CA ASN A 691 -9.81 -48.78 23.82
C ASN A 691 -11.04 -47.91 24.17
N ASP A 692 -10.89 -46.67 24.62
CA ASP A 692 -12.00 -45.69 24.60
C ASP A 692 -11.59 -44.38 23.92
N THR A 693 -12.20 -44.14 22.76
CA THR A 693 -12.24 -42.85 22.06
C THR A 693 -13.12 -41.90 22.85
N ASP A 694 -12.54 -41.17 23.82
CA ASP A 694 -12.99 -39.87 24.37
C ASP A 694 -12.46 -39.67 25.81
N LEU A 695 -11.13 -39.52 25.97
CA LEU A 695 -10.53 -39.07 27.23
C LEU A 695 -9.93 -37.66 27.06
N PRO A 696 -10.18 -36.73 28.01
CA PRO A 696 -9.73 -35.35 27.91
C PRO A 696 -8.19 -35.25 27.99
N GLY A 697 -7.63 -34.42 27.12
CA GLY A 697 -6.19 -34.23 26.92
C GLY A 697 -5.37 -34.07 28.20
N ARG A 698 -4.24 -34.78 28.29
CA ARG A 698 -3.29 -34.68 29.41
C ARG A 698 -2.53 -33.35 29.30
N ARG A 699 -2.74 -32.44 30.27
CA ARG A 699 -1.98 -31.18 30.39
C ARG A 699 -0.77 -31.37 31.31
N ILE A 700 0.42 -31.03 30.84
CA ILE A 700 1.67 -31.11 31.59
C ILE A 700 2.41 -29.78 31.43
N SER A 701 2.79 -29.14 32.53
CA SER A 701 3.60 -27.92 32.51
C SER A 701 4.90 -28.15 33.28
N LEU A 702 6.03 -27.92 32.61
CA LEU A 702 7.37 -28.06 33.16
C LEU A 702 8.11 -26.73 33.00
N ALA A 703 8.65 -26.22 34.10
CA ALA A 703 9.39 -24.96 34.12
C ALA A 703 10.81 -25.16 34.65
N GLY A 704 11.81 -24.58 33.97
CA GLY A 704 13.21 -24.54 34.44
C GLY A 704 13.94 -25.89 34.41
N VAL A 705 13.53 -26.81 33.53
CA VAL A 705 14.09 -28.17 33.48
C VAL A 705 15.23 -28.24 32.47
N ASN A 706 16.38 -28.80 32.89
CA ASN A 706 17.49 -29.13 32.01
C ASN A 706 17.53 -30.64 31.78
N LEU A 707 17.27 -31.06 30.54
CA LEU A 707 17.16 -32.47 30.18
C LEU A 707 18.09 -32.78 29.01
N ASN A 708 19.01 -33.72 29.25
CA ASN A 708 19.96 -34.17 28.24
C ASN A 708 19.63 -35.60 27.78
N GLY A 709 19.46 -35.83 26.49
CA GLY A 709 19.30 -37.17 25.90
C GLY A 709 17.99 -37.87 26.28
N ILE A 710 16.87 -37.12 26.36
CA ILE A 710 15.55 -37.72 26.54
C ILE A 710 15.05 -38.26 25.21
N GLN A 711 14.51 -39.48 25.22
CA GLN A 711 13.80 -40.05 24.08
C GLN A 711 12.35 -40.32 24.47
N LEU A 712 11.42 -39.62 23.82
CA LEU A 712 9.98 -39.77 23.97
C LEU A 712 9.42 -40.01 22.57
N GLY A 713 9.02 -41.26 22.30
CA GLY A 713 8.59 -41.70 20.97
C GLY A 713 9.25 -43.01 20.52
N SER A 714 8.66 -43.64 19.51
CA SER A 714 9.13 -44.89 18.90
C SER A 714 9.90 -44.60 17.61
N LYS A 715 11.02 -45.32 17.37
CA LYS A 715 11.74 -45.29 16.08
C LYS A 715 11.15 -46.25 15.02
N ASP A 716 10.26 -47.17 15.41
CA ASP A 716 9.76 -48.23 14.53
C ASP A 716 8.41 -47.89 13.90
N GLU A 717 8.35 -48.02 12.56
CA GLU A 717 7.24 -47.64 11.66
C GLU A 717 5.96 -48.48 11.80
N SER A 718 5.94 -49.55 12.60
CA SER A 718 4.91 -50.59 12.45
C SER A 718 3.71 -50.50 13.38
N PHE A 719 3.67 -49.65 14.42
CA PHE A 719 2.46 -49.46 15.25
C PHE A 719 2.64 -48.30 16.24
N CYS A 720 1.97 -47.16 16.02
CA CYS A 720 1.87 -46.09 17.03
C CYS A 720 0.41 -45.66 17.22
N PRO A 721 -0.29 -46.12 18.27
CA PRO A 721 -1.39 -45.33 18.82
C PRO A 721 -0.77 -44.12 19.52
N SER A 722 -1.09 -42.94 19.00
CA SER A 722 -0.68 -41.60 19.41
C SER A 722 -0.39 -41.42 20.91
N GLN A 723 0.86 -41.13 21.28
CA GLN A 723 1.12 -40.36 22.48
C GLN A 723 0.62 -38.94 22.22
N TYR A 724 -0.58 -38.64 22.70
CA TYR A 724 -1.28 -37.38 22.50
C TYR A 724 -1.12 -36.49 23.74
N PHE A 725 -0.49 -35.34 23.56
CA PHE A 725 -0.45 -34.27 24.55
C PHE A 725 -1.20 -33.07 23.98
N ASP A 726 -2.28 -32.68 24.66
CA ASP A 726 -3.14 -31.57 24.26
C ASP A 726 -2.63 -30.22 24.78
N GLN A 727 -1.72 -30.23 25.76
CA GLN A 727 -1.07 -29.02 26.28
C GLN A 727 0.21 -29.41 27.06
N LEU A 728 1.34 -29.43 26.37
CA LEU A 728 2.66 -29.56 26.99
C LEU A 728 3.33 -28.17 27.04
N ASP A 729 3.39 -27.57 28.22
CA ASP A 729 4.00 -26.24 28.38
C ASP A 729 5.43 -26.39 28.89
N LEU A 730 6.41 -26.17 28.01
CA LEU A 730 7.84 -26.15 28.31
C LEU A 730 8.32 -24.71 28.40
N ASN A 731 8.44 -24.20 29.63
CA ASN A 731 8.82 -22.82 29.90
C ASN A 731 10.23 -22.76 30.52
N HIS A 732 11.13 -21.96 29.96
CA HIS A 732 12.52 -21.84 30.42
C HIS A 732 13.26 -23.19 30.48
N ALA A 733 12.91 -24.13 29.59
CA ALA A 733 13.52 -25.45 29.54
C ALA A 733 14.78 -25.43 28.67
N THR A 734 15.78 -26.26 29.00
CA THR A 734 16.92 -26.52 28.13
C THR A 734 16.93 -28.00 27.79
N LEU A 735 16.80 -28.31 26.51
CA LEU A 735 16.71 -29.67 25.98
C LEU A 735 17.87 -29.88 25.01
N ILE A 736 18.85 -30.68 25.43
CA ILE A 736 20.03 -31.00 24.64
C ILE A 736 19.97 -32.45 24.18
N GLY A 737 19.97 -32.69 22.86
CA GLY A 737 19.93 -34.05 22.30
C GLY A 737 18.61 -34.79 22.58
N ALA A 738 17.50 -34.08 22.76
CA ALA A 738 16.20 -34.68 23.05
C ALA A 738 15.50 -35.13 21.75
N SER A 739 14.93 -36.33 21.72
CA SER A 739 14.11 -36.87 20.62
C SER A 739 12.66 -36.96 21.07
N PHE A 740 11.78 -36.29 20.34
CA PHE A 740 10.33 -36.23 20.48
C PHE A 740 9.65 -36.77 19.20
N ASP A 741 10.31 -37.69 18.51
CA ASP A 741 9.89 -38.12 17.17
C ASP A 741 8.54 -38.85 17.20
N CYS A 742 7.72 -38.61 16.16
CA CYS A 742 6.39 -39.21 15.99
C CYS A 742 5.38 -38.92 17.12
N LEU A 743 5.53 -37.80 17.85
CA LEU A 743 4.59 -37.39 18.90
C LEU A 743 3.48 -36.48 18.36
N SER A 744 2.32 -36.46 19.04
CA SER A 744 1.28 -35.46 18.81
C SER A 744 1.25 -34.47 19.97
N LEU A 745 1.70 -33.25 19.70
CA LEU A 745 1.88 -32.12 20.61
C LEU A 745 0.99 -30.95 20.15
N ARG A 746 -0.31 -30.99 20.47
CA ARG A 746 -1.23 -29.89 20.11
C ARG A 746 -1.24 -28.82 21.18
N ASN A 747 -1.50 -27.56 20.79
CA ASN A 747 -1.59 -26.40 21.68
C ASN A 747 -0.43 -26.29 22.70
N THR A 748 0.78 -26.68 22.28
CA THR A 748 1.95 -26.80 23.15
C THR A 748 2.71 -25.47 23.18
N SER A 749 3.16 -25.02 24.35
CA SER A 749 3.92 -23.77 24.50
C SER A 749 5.39 -24.03 24.77
N PHE A 750 6.26 -23.48 23.93
CA PHE A 750 7.71 -23.42 24.12
C PHE A 750 8.12 -21.98 24.41
N LYS A 751 8.10 -21.56 25.68
CA LYS A 751 8.48 -20.20 26.08
C LYS A 751 9.88 -20.14 26.64
N SER A 752 10.75 -19.33 26.05
CA SER A 752 12.16 -19.17 26.45
C SER A 752 12.90 -20.50 26.55
N THR A 753 12.54 -21.45 25.67
CA THR A 753 13.09 -22.81 25.66
C THR A 753 14.24 -22.92 24.68
N ASN A 754 15.32 -23.57 25.11
CA ASN A 754 16.50 -23.81 24.29
C ASN A 754 16.48 -25.26 23.80
N LEU A 755 16.25 -25.45 22.50
CA LEU A 755 16.35 -26.74 21.82
C LEU A 755 17.70 -26.77 21.07
N THR A 756 18.61 -27.62 21.53
CA THR A 756 19.93 -27.81 20.93
C THR A 756 20.10 -29.27 20.55
N ASP A 757 20.37 -29.54 19.27
CA ASP A 757 20.50 -30.89 18.71
C ASP A 757 19.25 -31.77 18.99
N ALA A 758 18.07 -31.16 19.08
CA ALA A 758 16.82 -31.86 19.35
C ALA A 758 16.15 -32.36 18.05
N SER A 759 15.38 -33.44 18.14
CA SER A 759 14.67 -34.06 17.01
C SER A 759 13.18 -34.15 17.33
N LEU A 760 12.35 -33.59 16.46
CA LEU A 760 10.89 -33.62 16.50
C LEU A 760 10.34 -34.11 15.16
N THR A 761 11.03 -35.05 14.53
CA THR A 761 10.73 -35.52 13.18
C THR A 761 9.38 -36.24 13.15
N ARG A 762 8.63 -36.08 12.04
CA ARG A 762 7.30 -36.69 11.83
C ARG A 762 6.28 -36.44 12.95
N SER A 763 6.45 -35.37 13.72
CA SER A 763 5.58 -35.05 14.87
C SER A 763 4.44 -34.12 14.45
N ASP A 764 3.26 -34.27 15.07
CA ASP A 764 2.09 -33.40 14.89
C ASP A 764 2.07 -32.31 15.97
N ILE A 765 2.61 -31.12 15.68
CA ILE A 765 2.86 -30.00 16.58
C ILE A 765 1.91 -28.80 16.29
N ARG A 766 0.69 -29.08 15.83
CA ARG A 766 -0.28 -28.04 15.42
C ARG A 766 -0.64 -27.06 16.53
N ASP A 767 -0.95 -25.84 16.12
CA ASP A 767 -1.44 -24.75 16.99
C ASP A 767 -0.50 -24.42 18.17
N SER A 768 0.78 -24.76 18.05
CA SER A 768 1.77 -24.60 19.11
C SER A 768 2.49 -23.25 19.03
N ARG A 769 2.91 -22.73 20.19
CA ARG A 769 3.52 -21.40 20.32
C ARG A 769 4.97 -21.50 20.76
N PHE A 770 5.88 -21.03 19.91
CA PHE A 770 7.29 -20.83 20.22
C PHE A 770 7.51 -19.35 20.52
N SER A 771 7.84 -19.01 21.76
CA SER A 771 8.04 -17.63 22.20
C SER A 771 9.40 -17.44 22.84
N SER A 772 10.30 -16.66 22.23
CA SER A 772 11.71 -16.53 22.66
C SER A 772 12.47 -17.86 22.71
N ALA A 773 12.07 -18.84 21.90
CA ALA A 773 12.74 -20.12 21.83
C ALA A 773 14.00 -20.01 20.96
N LYS A 774 15.08 -20.69 21.37
CA LYS A 774 16.31 -20.84 20.59
C LYS A 774 16.33 -22.23 19.97
N LEU A 775 16.38 -22.29 18.64
CA LEU A 775 16.39 -23.54 17.89
C LEU A 775 17.74 -23.67 17.19
N HIS A 776 18.66 -24.42 17.82
CA HIS A 776 19.99 -24.69 17.27
C HIS A 776 20.07 -26.15 16.83
N ASN A 777 20.36 -26.41 15.55
CA ASN A 777 20.44 -27.76 14.98
C ASN A 777 19.22 -28.64 15.30
N THR A 778 18.05 -28.03 15.41
CA THR A 778 16.80 -28.75 15.75
C THR A 778 16.14 -29.26 14.47
N SER A 779 15.80 -30.54 14.43
CA SER A 779 15.14 -31.17 13.27
C SER A 779 13.64 -31.30 13.45
N PHE A 780 12.89 -30.68 12.55
CA PHE A 780 11.44 -30.76 12.35
C PHE A 780 11.10 -31.46 11.02
N GLN A 781 12.00 -32.30 10.50
CA GLN A 781 11.80 -32.98 9.21
C GLN A 781 10.48 -33.76 9.21
N GLU A 782 9.66 -33.58 8.16
CA GLU A 782 8.33 -34.20 7.99
C GLU A 782 7.33 -33.90 9.13
N ALA A 783 7.61 -32.92 10.01
CA ALA A 783 6.69 -32.54 11.07
C ALA A 783 5.51 -31.70 10.55
N ASN A 784 4.37 -31.77 11.23
CA ASN A 784 3.24 -30.89 10.99
C ASN A 784 3.20 -29.79 12.06
N LEU A 785 3.36 -28.54 11.66
CA LEU A 785 3.34 -27.36 12.53
C LEU A 785 2.22 -26.39 12.14
N ASP A 786 1.16 -26.88 11.48
CA ASP A 786 0.10 -26.03 10.94
C ASP A 786 -0.56 -25.19 12.06
N GLY A 787 -0.84 -23.91 11.79
CA GLY A 787 -1.39 -22.96 12.77
C GLY A 787 -0.41 -22.50 13.86
N GLY A 788 0.84 -22.95 13.81
CA GLY A 788 1.87 -22.59 14.78
C GLY A 788 2.25 -21.10 14.77
N VAL A 789 2.62 -20.57 15.94
CA VAL A 789 3.08 -19.20 16.11
C VAL A 789 4.50 -19.20 16.65
N PHE A 790 5.43 -18.68 15.85
CA PHE A 790 6.82 -18.44 16.22
C PHE A 790 7.02 -16.94 16.40
N ASN A 791 7.27 -16.54 17.63
CA ASN A 791 7.54 -15.17 18.01
C ASN A 791 8.89 -15.14 18.74
N LEU A 792 9.96 -14.67 18.08
CA LEU A 792 11.38 -14.65 18.53
C LEU A 792 12.07 -16.05 18.43
N GLY A 793 13.40 -16.26 18.50
CA GLY A 793 14.61 -15.42 18.42
C GLY A 793 15.81 -16.37 18.27
N SER A 794 16.42 -16.41 17.08
CA SER A 794 17.47 -17.33 16.60
C SER A 794 17.03 -18.77 16.19
N LEU A 795 17.01 -19.00 14.87
CA LEU A 795 16.94 -20.29 14.18
C LEU A 795 18.30 -20.52 13.51
N VAL A 796 19.17 -21.35 14.10
CA VAL A 796 20.51 -21.61 13.53
C VAL A 796 20.62 -23.10 13.19
N GLY A 797 20.79 -23.41 11.91
CA GLY A 797 20.88 -24.81 11.44
C GLY A 797 19.60 -25.63 11.68
N ALA A 798 18.45 -24.99 11.87
CA ALA A 798 17.18 -25.69 12.03
C ALA A 798 16.74 -26.35 10.71
N ASN A 799 16.21 -27.57 10.77
CA ASN A 799 15.82 -28.36 9.60
C ASN A 799 14.31 -28.57 9.57
N PHE A 800 13.62 -27.87 8.68
CA PHE A 800 12.18 -27.96 8.39
C PHE A 800 11.89 -28.69 7.07
N ARG A 801 12.82 -29.52 6.58
CA ARG A 801 12.66 -30.22 5.31
C ARG A 801 11.39 -31.06 5.28
N GLN A 802 10.59 -30.92 4.22
CA GLN A 802 9.28 -31.58 4.04
C GLN A 802 8.27 -31.33 5.19
N ALA A 803 8.50 -30.32 6.04
CA ALA A 803 7.55 -29.98 7.10
C ALA A 803 6.31 -29.27 6.55
N SER A 804 5.17 -29.47 7.20
CA SER A 804 3.94 -28.71 6.95
C SER A 804 3.90 -27.49 7.87
N LEU A 805 3.88 -26.29 7.29
CA LEU A 805 3.89 -24.99 7.96
C LEU A 805 2.71 -24.15 7.45
N ILE A 806 1.52 -24.75 7.34
CA ILE A 806 0.34 -24.09 6.80
C ILE A 806 -0.20 -23.08 7.82
N ASN A 807 -0.46 -21.85 7.37
CA ASN A 807 -0.97 -20.76 8.21
C ASN A 807 -0.08 -20.47 9.44
N VAL A 808 1.23 -20.71 9.31
CA VAL A 808 2.20 -20.44 10.36
C VAL A 808 2.63 -18.99 10.35
N SER A 809 2.78 -18.39 11.54
CA SER A 809 3.34 -17.06 11.71
C SER A 809 4.78 -17.15 12.23
N LEU A 810 5.74 -16.69 11.42
CA LEU A 810 7.15 -16.55 11.76
C LEU A 810 7.47 -15.06 11.93
N THR A 811 7.57 -14.58 13.18
CA THR A 811 7.77 -13.16 13.49
C THR A 811 9.08 -12.92 14.26
N PHE A 812 9.87 -11.93 13.83
CA PHE A 812 11.15 -11.55 14.45
C PHE A 812 12.16 -12.71 14.60
N ALA A 813 12.30 -13.53 13.56
CA ALA A 813 13.22 -14.67 13.55
C ALA A 813 14.50 -14.37 12.76
N ASP A 814 15.64 -14.53 13.41
CA ASP A 814 16.97 -14.57 12.78
C ASP A 814 17.26 -16.01 12.34
N ALA A 815 17.15 -16.28 11.04
CA ALA A 815 17.39 -17.58 10.44
C ALA A 815 18.75 -17.63 9.74
N ILE A 816 19.65 -18.46 10.26
CA ILE A 816 20.98 -18.71 9.70
C ILE A 816 21.05 -20.18 9.30
N GLU A 817 21.37 -20.46 8.03
CA GLU A 817 21.53 -21.82 7.49
C GLU A 817 20.32 -22.75 7.80
N THR A 818 19.11 -22.18 7.84
CA THR A 818 17.86 -22.93 8.09
C THR A 818 17.37 -23.58 6.79
N ASP A 819 16.97 -24.85 6.85
CA ASP A 819 16.52 -25.62 5.68
C ASP A 819 14.99 -25.79 5.66
N PHE A 820 14.31 -25.11 4.75
CA PHE A 820 12.89 -25.26 4.42
C PHE A 820 12.68 -26.01 3.09
N SER A 821 13.65 -26.81 2.63
CA SER A 821 13.51 -27.54 1.38
C SER A 821 12.28 -28.45 1.35
N GLU A 822 11.51 -28.40 0.27
CA GLU A 822 10.25 -29.14 0.09
C GLU A 822 9.19 -28.89 1.18
N ALA A 823 9.34 -27.84 2.01
CA ALA A 823 8.38 -27.49 3.05
C ALA A 823 7.12 -26.84 2.46
N ASN A 824 5.98 -27.03 3.14
CA ASN A 824 4.70 -26.44 2.75
C ASN A 824 4.37 -25.21 3.61
N LEU A 825 4.71 -24.03 3.11
CA LEU A 825 4.50 -22.72 3.72
C LEU A 825 3.21 -22.02 3.21
N TYR A 826 2.18 -22.79 2.87
CA TYR A 826 0.92 -22.23 2.38
C TYR A 826 0.31 -21.23 3.37
N LYS A 827 0.03 -19.99 2.93
CA LYS A 827 -0.46 -18.87 3.77
C LYS A 827 0.44 -18.54 4.98
N ALA A 828 1.71 -18.94 4.96
CA ALA A 828 2.64 -18.57 6.02
C ALA A 828 2.90 -17.05 6.03
N VAL A 829 3.04 -16.47 7.22
CA VAL A 829 3.35 -15.05 7.42
C VAL A 829 4.74 -14.93 8.02
N LEU A 830 5.70 -14.43 7.25
CA LEU A 830 7.08 -14.18 7.65
C LEU A 830 7.29 -12.68 7.83
N SER A 831 7.11 -12.17 9.05
CA SER A 831 7.26 -10.75 9.37
C SER A 831 8.58 -10.46 10.06
N TYR A 832 9.36 -9.51 9.54
CA TYR A 832 10.69 -9.15 10.05
C TYR A 832 11.65 -10.35 10.12
N PHE A 833 11.54 -11.27 9.16
CA PHE A 833 12.37 -12.46 9.05
C PHE A 833 13.75 -12.10 8.47
N GLN A 834 14.81 -12.27 9.26
CA GLN A 834 16.19 -12.01 8.85
C GLN A 834 16.84 -13.32 8.42
N SER A 835 17.03 -13.51 7.12
CA SER A 835 17.56 -14.75 6.56
C SER A 835 18.99 -14.56 6.07
N ASN A 836 19.88 -15.46 6.46
CA ASN A 836 21.21 -15.61 5.90
C ASN A 836 21.47 -17.09 5.53
N GLY A 837 21.53 -17.39 4.24
CA GLY A 837 21.79 -18.76 3.76
C GLY A 837 20.61 -19.73 3.97
N VAL A 838 19.37 -19.23 3.98
CA VAL A 838 18.17 -20.06 4.17
C VAL A 838 17.78 -20.78 2.87
N ASN A 839 17.48 -22.07 2.95
CA ASN A 839 17.13 -22.89 1.79
C ASN A 839 15.61 -23.08 1.68
N PHE A 840 15.00 -22.55 0.62
CA PHE A 840 13.59 -22.75 0.23
C PHE A 840 13.46 -23.60 -1.04
N GLU A 841 14.46 -24.44 -1.34
CA GLU A 841 14.44 -25.29 -2.54
C GLU A 841 13.15 -26.13 -2.63
N ARG A 842 12.42 -26.01 -3.74
CA ARG A 842 11.12 -26.69 -3.98
C ARG A 842 10.05 -26.43 -2.91
N ALA A 843 10.20 -25.41 -2.08
CA ALA A 843 9.20 -25.07 -1.08
C ALA A 843 7.91 -24.57 -1.76
N ASN A 844 6.77 -24.89 -1.15
CA ASN A 844 5.47 -24.33 -1.53
C ASN A 844 5.19 -23.08 -0.69
N LEU A 845 5.20 -21.92 -1.33
CA LEU A 845 4.97 -20.61 -0.74
C LEU A 845 3.61 -20.02 -1.14
N HIS A 846 2.67 -20.77 -1.73
CA HIS A 846 1.39 -20.20 -2.18
C HIS A 846 0.68 -19.36 -1.09
N LYS A 847 0.29 -18.12 -1.43
CA LYS A 847 -0.30 -17.10 -0.54
C LYS A 847 0.56 -16.71 0.68
N ALA A 848 1.84 -17.04 0.69
CA ALA A 848 2.75 -16.63 1.76
C ALA A 848 3.03 -15.12 1.69
N LYS A 849 3.10 -14.49 2.85
CA LYS A 849 3.38 -13.06 3.03
C LYS A 849 4.75 -12.89 3.67
N LEU A 850 5.64 -12.18 3.01
CA LEU A 850 6.95 -11.80 3.54
C LEU A 850 6.94 -10.29 3.73
N GLU A 851 6.80 -9.84 4.98
CA GLU A 851 6.62 -8.42 5.33
C GLU A 851 7.80 -7.91 6.17
N GLY A 852 8.58 -6.97 5.64
CA GLY A 852 9.79 -6.47 6.31
C GLY A 852 10.91 -7.51 6.42
N ALA A 853 10.86 -8.58 5.60
CA ALA A 853 11.87 -9.63 5.59
C ALA A 853 13.15 -9.20 4.87
N THR A 854 14.28 -9.77 5.26
CA THR A 854 15.59 -9.63 4.60
C THR A 854 16.07 -11.01 4.18
N LEU A 855 16.26 -11.21 2.87
CA LEU A 855 16.51 -12.50 2.24
C LEU A 855 17.92 -12.58 1.63
N VAL A 856 18.95 -12.54 2.46
CA VAL A 856 20.35 -12.57 1.99
C VAL A 856 20.80 -14.02 1.77
N HIS A 857 21.37 -14.32 0.61
CA HIS A 857 21.80 -15.69 0.23
C HIS A 857 20.67 -16.74 0.30
N ALA A 858 19.41 -16.31 0.16
CA ALA A 858 18.27 -17.23 0.22
C ALA A 858 18.12 -18.03 -1.08
N ASN A 859 17.95 -19.35 -0.98
CA ASN A 859 17.82 -20.24 -2.14
C ASN A 859 16.36 -20.64 -2.40
N PHE A 860 15.72 -20.06 -3.41
CA PHE A 860 14.37 -20.37 -3.89
C PHE A 860 14.37 -21.27 -5.13
N TYR A 861 15.43 -22.07 -5.35
CA TYR A 861 15.52 -22.95 -6.52
C TYR A 861 14.27 -23.85 -6.65
N GLN A 862 13.57 -23.79 -7.80
CA GLN A 862 12.32 -24.52 -8.06
C GLN A 862 11.18 -24.28 -7.04
N ALA A 863 11.26 -23.23 -6.23
CA ALA A 863 10.18 -22.87 -5.31
C ALA A 863 8.92 -22.45 -6.09
N LYS A 864 7.75 -22.71 -5.51
CA LYS A 864 6.45 -22.41 -6.12
C LYS A 864 5.67 -21.43 -5.26
N GLY A 865 5.10 -20.43 -5.88
CA GLY A 865 4.29 -19.41 -5.22
C GLY A 865 3.22 -18.85 -6.14
N ALA A 866 2.08 -18.51 -5.56
CA ALA A 866 1.02 -17.80 -6.25
C ALA A 866 0.35 -16.86 -5.25
N GLU A 867 -0.01 -15.65 -5.70
CA GLU A 867 -0.57 -14.60 -4.84
C GLU A 867 0.34 -14.27 -3.64
N ASN A 868 1.65 -14.31 -3.87
CA ASN A 868 2.63 -13.97 -2.84
C ASN A 868 2.75 -12.46 -2.66
N ASN A 869 3.01 -12.04 -1.43
CA ASN A 869 3.29 -10.64 -1.13
C ASN A 869 4.69 -10.51 -0.53
N PHE A 870 5.65 -10.14 -1.38
CA PHE A 870 7.03 -9.83 -1.01
C PHE A 870 7.16 -8.32 -0.76
N ARG A 871 6.78 -7.88 0.44
CA ARG A 871 7.17 -6.56 0.99
C ARG A 871 8.53 -6.69 1.67
N VAL A 872 9.51 -7.16 0.90
CA VAL A 872 10.84 -7.54 1.37
C VAL A 872 11.76 -6.32 1.27
N THR A 873 12.59 -6.11 2.29
CA THR A 873 13.50 -4.97 2.36
C THR A 873 14.80 -5.22 1.61
N ASN A 874 15.27 -6.48 1.54
CA ASN A 874 16.54 -6.81 0.89
C ASN A 874 16.54 -8.25 0.32
N ILE A 875 16.98 -8.44 -0.92
CA ILE A 875 17.09 -9.75 -1.62
C ILE A 875 18.48 -10.00 -2.25
N THR A 876 19.53 -9.46 -1.63
CA THR A 876 20.92 -9.60 -2.10
C THR A 876 21.37 -11.06 -2.15
N ASP A 877 21.97 -11.46 -3.28
CA ASP A 877 22.46 -12.81 -3.58
C ASP A 877 21.40 -13.91 -3.44
N ALA A 878 20.10 -13.55 -3.51
CA ALA A 878 19.02 -14.52 -3.50
C ALA A 878 18.88 -15.23 -4.86
N ILE A 879 18.61 -16.53 -4.83
CA ILE A 879 18.56 -17.40 -6.01
C ILE A 879 17.11 -17.85 -6.26
N PHE A 880 16.45 -17.25 -7.24
CA PHE A 880 15.11 -17.60 -7.73
C PHE A 880 15.15 -18.45 -9.01
N ARG A 881 16.25 -19.16 -9.25
CA ARG A 881 16.44 -19.98 -10.45
C ARG A 881 15.33 -21.04 -10.61
N GLN A 882 14.72 -21.11 -11.78
CA GLN A 882 13.60 -22.02 -12.08
C GLN A 882 12.42 -21.90 -11.10
N ALA A 883 12.29 -20.79 -10.38
CA ALA A 883 11.18 -20.59 -9.46
C ALA A 883 9.91 -20.18 -10.22
N HIS A 884 8.76 -20.63 -9.74
CA HIS A 884 7.46 -20.36 -10.35
C HIS A 884 6.64 -19.47 -9.41
N PHE A 885 6.64 -18.17 -9.65
CA PHE A 885 5.91 -17.17 -8.87
C PHE A 885 4.90 -16.45 -9.75
N ILE A 886 3.62 -16.78 -9.59
CA ILE A 886 2.52 -16.22 -10.40
C ILE A 886 1.73 -15.23 -9.55
N GLN A 887 1.26 -14.11 -10.10
CA GLN A 887 0.52 -13.09 -9.32
C GLN A 887 1.26 -12.68 -8.03
N SER A 888 2.59 -12.59 -8.10
CA SER A 888 3.43 -12.35 -6.95
C SER A 888 3.92 -10.91 -6.93
N ASN A 889 3.76 -10.23 -5.80
CA ASN A 889 4.03 -8.80 -5.72
C ASN A 889 5.33 -8.53 -4.98
N PHE A 890 6.28 -7.90 -5.64
CA PHE A 890 7.54 -7.43 -5.10
C PHE A 890 7.46 -5.91 -4.88
N TYR A 891 7.39 -5.50 -3.61
CA TYR A 891 7.21 -4.11 -3.21
C TYR A 891 8.42 -3.59 -2.44
N GLY A 892 9.09 -2.57 -2.98
CA GLY A 892 10.16 -1.86 -2.27
C GLY A 892 11.46 -2.65 -2.06
N ALA A 893 11.64 -3.76 -2.78
CA ALA A 893 12.79 -4.65 -2.62
C ALA A 893 14.07 -4.01 -3.18
N GLU A 894 15.14 -4.02 -2.39
CA GLU A 894 16.50 -3.66 -2.82
C GLU A 894 17.36 -4.94 -2.91
N GLY A 895 18.16 -5.11 -3.96
CA GLY A 895 18.94 -6.33 -4.12
C GLY A 895 20.16 -6.17 -5.03
N ASN A 896 21.24 -6.86 -4.70
CA ASN A 896 22.44 -6.99 -5.52
C ASN A 896 22.63 -8.46 -5.92
N ARG A 897 22.94 -8.73 -7.20
CA ARG A 897 23.20 -10.08 -7.76
C ARG A 897 22.08 -11.10 -7.54
N THR A 898 20.84 -10.65 -7.53
CA THR A 898 19.67 -11.54 -7.45
C THR A 898 19.50 -12.30 -8.77
N ASP A 899 19.28 -13.61 -8.70
CA ASP A 899 19.24 -14.49 -9.87
C ASP A 899 17.84 -15.08 -10.10
N PHE A 900 17.15 -14.58 -11.12
CA PHE A 900 15.85 -15.04 -11.62
C PHE A 900 15.97 -15.88 -12.90
N SER A 901 17.12 -16.50 -13.17
CA SER A 901 17.32 -17.26 -14.41
C SER A 901 16.31 -18.40 -14.54
N LYS A 902 15.62 -18.47 -15.69
CA LYS A 902 14.54 -19.43 -15.99
C LYS A 902 13.35 -19.38 -15.02
N ALA A 903 13.19 -18.29 -14.28
CA ALA A 903 12.03 -18.09 -13.43
C ALA A 903 10.78 -17.81 -14.27
N ILE A 904 9.61 -18.23 -13.76
CA ILE A 904 8.30 -17.85 -14.27
C ILE A 904 7.71 -16.86 -13.30
N LEU A 905 7.49 -15.63 -13.76
CA LEU A 905 7.05 -14.46 -12.99
C LEU A 905 5.72 -13.91 -13.51
N ASP A 906 4.88 -14.74 -14.11
CA ASP A 906 3.69 -14.27 -14.81
C ASP A 906 2.69 -13.56 -13.89
N ASP A 907 2.01 -12.53 -14.41
CA ASP A 907 1.04 -11.68 -13.68
C ASP A 907 1.60 -11.00 -12.42
N SER A 908 2.92 -10.93 -12.28
CA SER A 908 3.60 -10.38 -11.10
C SER A 908 3.83 -8.89 -11.18
N GLU A 909 3.95 -8.24 -10.02
CA GLU A 909 4.16 -6.79 -9.92
C GLU A 909 5.51 -6.48 -9.26
N PHE A 910 6.31 -5.60 -9.87
CA PHE A 910 7.53 -5.04 -9.32
C PHE A 910 7.35 -3.54 -9.17
N LEU A 911 7.05 -3.08 -7.96
CA LEU A 911 6.79 -1.67 -7.67
C LEU A 911 7.84 -1.11 -6.71
N ASN A 912 8.48 -0.02 -7.14
CA ASN A 912 9.55 0.67 -6.40
C ASN A 912 10.74 -0.24 -6.01
N VAL A 913 11.08 -1.17 -6.91
CA VAL A 913 12.15 -2.16 -6.72
C VAL A 913 13.49 -1.59 -7.23
N LYS A 914 14.60 -1.81 -6.50
CA LYS A 914 15.96 -1.44 -6.92
C LYS A 914 16.84 -2.68 -7.03
N LEU A 915 17.25 -3.05 -8.24
CA LEU A 915 18.09 -4.22 -8.49
C LEU A 915 19.38 -3.84 -9.20
N GLU A 916 20.50 -4.28 -8.65
CA GLU A 916 21.83 -4.14 -9.23
C GLU A 916 22.38 -5.52 -9.59
N GLU A 917 22.94 -5.66 -10.80
CA GLU A 917 23.50 -6.94 -11.28
C GLU A 917 22.51 -8.13 -11.27
N ALA A 918 21.20 -7.84 -11.31
CA ALA A 918 20.19 -8.90 -11.35
C ALA A 918 20.18 -9.65 -12.68
N ILE A 919 19.97 -10.97 -12.62
CA ILE A 919 20.01 -11.89 -13.75
C ILE A 919 18.61 -12.42 -14.02
N PHE A 920 18.10 -12.26 -15.23
CA PHE A 920 16.79 -12.70 -15.72
C PHE A 920 16.96 -13.56 -16.98
N GLU A 921 18.04 -14.35 -17.06
CA GLU A 921 18.36 -15.14 -18.25
C GLU A 921 17.28 -16.18 -18.51
N ASP A 922 16.71 -16.20 -19.72
CA ASP A 922 15.59 -17.06 -20.13
C ASP A 922 14.35 -17.00 -19.20
N ALA A 923 14.13 -15.88 -18.50
CA ALA A 923 12.98 -15.72 -17.61
C ALA A 923 11.68 -15.49 -18.40
N SER A 924 10.58 -16.11 -17.96
CA SER A 924 9.22 -15.84 -18.46
C SER A 924 8.54 -14.82 -17.56
N MET A 925 8.15 -13.69 -18.12
CA MET A 925 7.60 -12.54 -17.41
C MET A 925 6.36 -12.03 -18.14
N ALA A 926 5.35 -12.87 -18.34
CA ALA A 926 4.14 -12.46 -19.06
C ALA A 926 3.20 -11.64 -18.16
N ARG A 927 2.60 -10.57 -18.70
CA ARG A 927 1.68 -9.66 -17.99
C ARG A 927 2.28 -9.07 -16.70
N VAL A 928 3.60 -8.86 -16.70
CA VAL A 928 4.30 -8.28 -15.55
C VAL A 928 4.14 -6.76 -15.55
N SER A 929 3.88 -6.19 -14.38
CA SER A 929 3.89 -4.75 -14.17
C SER A 929 5.19 -4.33 -13.48
N MET A 930 6.01 -3.50 -14.12
CA MET A 930 7.18 -2.87 -13.51
C MET A 930 6.93 -1.37 -13.38
N GLN A 931 6.62 -0.90 -12.17
CA GLN A 931 6.34 0.50 -11.92
C GLN A 931 7.44 1.12 -11.04
N THR A 932 8.05 2.21 -11.50
CA THR A 932 9.13 2.93 -10.78
C THR A 932 10.34 2.05 -10.41
N ALA A 933 10.54 0.92 -11.10
CA ALA A 933 11.66 0.02 -10.85
C ALA A 933 12.98 0.61 -11.35
N GLN A 934 14.07 0.41 -10.63
CA GLN A 934 15.43 0.82 -11.00
C GLN A 934 16.30 -0.41 -11.18
N LEU A 935 16.73 -0.68 -12.41
CA LEU A 935 17.56 -1.82 -12.75
C LEU A 935 18.90 -1.36 -13.34
N VAL A 936 19.99 -1.71 -12.67
CA VAL A 936 21.34 -1.27 -13.00
C VAL A 936 22.22 -2.48 -13.27
N ARG A 937 22.89 -2.51 -14.43
CA ARG A 937 23.73 -3.65 -14.86
C ARG A 937 22.99 -5.00 -14.86
N SER A 938 21.68 -4.98 -15.08
CA SER A 938 20.86 -6.20 -15.07
C SER A 938 20.87 -6.91 -16.42
N ASN A 939 20.79 -8.24 -16.42
CA ASN A 939 20.87 -9.08 -17.61
C ASN A 939 19.54 -9.79 -17.88
N PHE A 940 18.86 -9.43 -18.96
CA PHE A 940 17.60 -9.96 -19.48
C PHE A 940 17.82 -10.80 -20.75
N HIS A 941 18.99 -11.45 -20.88
CA HIS A 941 19.29 -12.26 -22.05
C HIS A 941 18.23 -13.36 -22.26
N GLY A 942 17.58 -13.41 -23.43
CA GLY A 942 16.55 -14.42 -23.73
C GLY A 942 15.24 -14.30 -22.93
N ALA A 943 15.07 -13.24 -22.13
CA ALA A 943 13.86 -13.05 -21.32
C ALA A 943 12.64 -12.71 -22.18
N SER A 944 11.46 -13.21 -21.79
CA SER A 944 10.18 -12.90 -22.44
C SER A 944 9.32 -12.02 -21.55
N LEU A 945 9.03 -10.80 -21.99
CA LEU A 945 8.14 -9.85 -21.36
C LEU A 945 6.93 -9.63 -22.27
N GLY A 946 6.04 -10.62 -22.39
CA GLY A 946 4.82 -10.51 -23.18
C GLY A 946 3.71 -9.78 -22.43
N GLN A 947 2.91 -8.94 -23.10
CA GLN A 947 1.77 -8.20 -22.53
C GLN A 947 2.10 -7.42 -21.25
N SER A 948 3.35 -7.03 -21.07
CA SER A 948 3.87 -6.45 -19.84
C SER A 948 3.81 -4.94 -19.87
N THR A 949 3.62 -4.32 -18.71
CA THR A 949 3.56 -2.86 -18.57
C THR A 949 4.75 -2.37 -17.75
N LEU A 950 5.63 -1.62 -18.39
CA LEU A 950 6.78 -0.99 -17.76
C LEU A 950 6.51 0.51 -17.70
N SER A 951 6.29 1.04 -16.50
CA SER A 951 5.92 2.45 -16.29
C SER A 951 6.89 3.17 -15.36
N PHE A 952 7.44 4.30 -15.79
CA PHE A 952 8.41 5.08 -15.01
C PHE A 952 9.66 4.29 -14.56
N ALA A 953 9.94 3.14 -15.20
CA ALA A 953 11.06 2.29 -14.89
C ALA A 953 12.37 2.87 -15.44
N THR A 954 13.48 2.64 -14.75
CA THR A 954 14.83 3.07 -15.15
C THR A 954 15.72 1.86 -15.37
N PHE A 955 16.33 1.77 -16.56
CA PHE A 955 17.32 0.76 -16.92
C PHE A 955 18.65 1.45 -17.23
N ASN A 956 19.75 1.03 -16.60
CA ASN A 956 21.05 1.65 -16.82
C ASN A 956 22.15 0.60 -16.94
N LYS A 957 22.89 0.61 -18.05
CA LYS A 957 23.93 -0.38 -18.37
C LYS A 957 23.42 -1.83 -18.38
N SER A 958 22.14 -2.03 -18.70
CA SER A 958 21.50 -3.34 -18.71
C SER A 958 21.62 -4.02 -20.09
N ASN A 959 21.30 -5.32 -20.16
CA ASN A 959 21.38 -6.13 -21.37
C ASN A 959 20.06 -6.86 -21.63
N PHE A 960 19.40 -6.60 -22.75
CA PHE A 960 18.17 -7.24 -23.25
C PHE A 960 18.43 -8.01 -24.56
N SER A 961 19.64 -8.55 -24.72
CA SER A 961 19.95 -9.31 -25.94
C SER A 961 19.06 -10.55 -26.09
N ASN A 962 18.57 -10.79 -27.31
CA ASN A 962 17.60 -11.86 -27.61
C ASN A 962 16.29 -11.81 -26.78
N ALA A 963 15.98 -10.71 -26.10
CA ALA A 963 14.75 -10.58 -25.33
C ALA A 963 13.53 -10.43 -26.24
N ILE A 964 12.37 -10.90 -25.78
CA ILE A 964 11.10 -10.82 -26.50
C ILE A 964 10.15 -9.91 -25.70
N LEU A 965 9.72 -8.81 -26.30
CA LEU A 965 8.75 -7.88 -25.72
C LEU A 965 7.57 -7.78 -26.68
N ASP A 966 6.60 -8.68 -26.54
CA ASP A 966 5.42 -8.69 -27.42
C ASP A 966 4.22 -8.05 -26.72
N ASP A 967 3.41 -7.26 -27.44
CA ASP A 967 2.18 -6.62 -26.93
C ASP A 967 2.37 -5.80 -25.64
N SER A 968 3.59 -5.28 -25.42
CA SER A 968 3.97 -4.63 -24.17
C SER A 968 3.90 -3.11 -24.24
N ILE A 969 3.64 -2.49 -23.09
CA ILE A 969 3.53 -1.04 -22.94
C ILE A 969 4.72 -0.53 -22.13
N LEU A 970 5.54 0.31 -22.74
CA LEU A 970 6.70 0.94 -22.14
C LEU A 970 6.42 2.45 -22.07
N ALA A 971 5.95 2.91 -20.91
CA ALA A 971 5.46 4.27 -20.69
C ALA A 971 6.39 5.06 -19.74
N ALA A 972 6.84 6.24 -20.16
CA ALA A 972 7.69 7.14 -19.37
C ALA A 972 8.96 6.49 -18.79
N ILE A 973 9.51 5.48 -19.49
CA ILE A 973 10.72 4.78 -19.04
C ILE A 973 11.99 5.56 -19.36
N ARG A 974 13.06 5.32 -18.59
CA ARG A 974 14.39 5.90 -18.83
C ARG A 974 15.42 4.81 -19.00
N VAL A 975 16.08 4.77 -20.14
CA VAL A 975 17.01 3.71 -20.52
C VAL A 975 18.33 4.34 -20.95
N TYR A 976 19.41 3.95 -20.30
CA TYR A 976 20.74 4.52 -20.51
C TYR A 976 21.77 3.42 -20.77
N ASN A 977 22.60 3.60 -21.79
CA ASN A 977 23.74 2.72 -22.09
C ASN A 977 23.38 1.23 -22.12
N THR A 978 22.18 0.89 -22.59
CA THR A 978 21.59 -0.46 -22.50
C THR A 978 21.57 -1.12 -23.88
N THR A 979 21.81 -2.43 -23.92
CA THR A 979 21.86 -3.21 -25.16
C THR A 979 20.55 -3.97 -25.37
N PHE A 980 20.02 -3.96 -26.58
CA PHE A 980 18.82 -4.69 -27.06
C PHE A 980 19.16 -5.50 -28.33
N GLU A 981 20.39 -6.00 -28.43
CA GLU A 981 20.87 -6.71 -29.61
C GLU A 981 20.03 -7.96 -29.92
N ASN A 982 19.56 -8.09 -31.17
CA ASN A 982 18.63 -9.16 -31.60
C ASN A 982 17.33 -9.27 -30.76
N ALA A 983 16.90 -8.21 -30.06
CA ALA A 983 15.62 -8.22 -29.34
C ALA A 983 14.44 -8.19 -30.32
N SER A 984 13.33 -8.84 -29.97
CA SER A 984 12.07 -8.81 -30.70
C SER A 984 11.06 -7.93 -29.95
N MET A 985 10.50 -6.93 -30.61
CA MET A 985 9.55 -5.97 -30.06
C MET A 985 8.31 -5.86 -30.97
N ASN A 986 7.36 -6.77 -30.82
CA ASN A 986 6.18 -6.82 -31.68
C ASN A 986 4.98 -6.14 -31.00
N ARG A 987 4.28 -5.24 -31.70
CA ARG A 987 3.14 -4.46 -31.21
C ARG A 987 3.40 -3.71 -29.89
N VAL A 988 4.66 -3.31 -29.68
CA VAL A 988 5.08 -2.58 -28.47
C VAL A 988 4.66 -1.12 -28.56
N GLN A 989 4.15 -0.58 -27.45
CA GLN A 989 3.84 0.85 -27.32
C GLN A 989 4.89 1.54 -26.46
N LEU A 990 5.70 2.40 -27.08
CA LEU A 990 6.72 3.21 -26.45
C LEU A 990 6.23 4.65 -26.34
N ALA A 991 5.72 5.02 -25.16
CA ALA A 991 5.13 6.34 -24.92
C ALA A 991 5.99 7.15 -23.94
N SER A 992 6.42 8.35 -24.33
CA SER A 992 7.15 9.30 -23.45
C SER A 992 8.47 8.76 -22.88
N GLY A 993 9.13 7.82 -23.56
CA GLY A 993 10.36 7.16 -23.08
C GLY A 993 11.66 7.90 -23.46
N THR A 994 12.71 7.74 -22.65
CA THR A 994 14.06 8.27 -22.92
C THR A 994 15.04 7.11 -23.11
N PHE A 995 15.71 7.03 -24.25
CA PHE A 995 16.72 6.02 -24.59
C PHE A 995 18.01 6.71 -25.04
N ILE A 996 19.01 6.76 -24.17
CA ILE A 996 20.28 7.43 -24.44
C ILE A 996 21.41 6.41 -24.57
N ASN A 997 22.18 6.49 -25.66
CA ASN A 997 23.30 5.60 -25.97
C ASN A 997 22.92 4.10 -25.92
N CYS A 998 21.72 3.74 -26.40
CA CYS A 998 21.27 2.36 -26.42
C CYS A 998 21.67 1.65 -27.71
N ASN A 999 21.91 0.35 -27.66
CA ASN A 999 22.29 -0.46 -28.83
C ASN A 999 21.13 -1.38 -29.24
N PHE A 1000 20.42 -1.04 -30.31
CA PHE A 1000 19.33 -1.81 -30.92
C PHE A 1000 19.77 -2.60 -32.16
N ARG A 1001 21.06 -2.92 -32.28
CA ARG A 1001 21.59 -3.62 -33.45
C ARG A 1001 20.86 -4.93 -33.71
N ARG A 1002 20.40 -5.14 -34.94
CA ARG A 1002 19.64 -6.35 -35.36
C ARG A 1002 18.34 -6.60 -34.58
N ALA A 1003 17.84 -5.62 -33.83
CA ALA A 1003 16.53 -5.73 -33.18
C ALA A 1003 15.40 -5.71 -34.22
N SER A 1004 14.29 -6.38 -33.93
CA SER A 1004 13.10 -6.42 -34.77
C SER A 1004 11.95 -5.68 -34.10
N PHE A 1005 11.40 -4.68 -34.79
CA PHE A 1005 10.22 -3.93 -34.41
C PHE A 1005 9.14 -4.15 -35.48
N ILE A 1006 8.03 -4.78 -35.09
CA ILE A 1006 6.90 -5.07 -35.98
C ILE A 1006 5.66 -4.41 -35.37
N GLU A 1007 4.98 -3.53 -36.12
CA GLU A 1007 3.80 -2.79 -35.63
C GLU A 1007 4.04 -2.01 -34.32
N ALA A 1008 5.29 -1.65 -34.02
CA ALA A 1008 5.64 -0.90 -32.82
C ALA A 1008 5.26 0.58 -32.97
N SER A 1009 4.84 1.21 -31.89
CA SER A 1009 4.50 2.64 -31.88
C SER A 1009 5.44 3.40 -30.94
N PHE A 1010 6.05 4.46 -31.45
CA PHE A 1010 6.94 5.36 -30.71
C PHE A 1010 6.26 6.73 -30.66
N SER A 1011 5.83 7.15 -29.48
CA SER A 1011 5.25 8.48 -29.25
C SER A 1011 6.11 9.24 -28.23
N ILE A 1012 6.62 10.40 -28.64
CA ILE A 1012 7.31 11.36 -27.74
C ILE A 1012 8.52 10.70 -27.05
N ALA A 1013 9.42 10.07 -27.82
CA ALA A 1013 10.59 9.39 -27.27
C ALA A 1013 11.91 10.11 -27.62
N ASP A 1014 12.79 10.31 -26.63
CA ASP A 1014 14.17 10.77 -26.85
C ASP A 1014 15.05 9.56 -27.15
N LEU A 1015 15.75 9.54 -28.28
CA LEU A 1015 16.59 8.42 -28.74
C LEU A 1015 18.09 8.80 -28.86
N THR A 1016 18.52 9.87 -28.19
CA THR A 1016 19.86 10.46 -28.33
C THR A 1016 21.00 9.43 -28.28
N GLY A 1017 21.83 9.38 -29.33
CA GLY A 1017 23.05 8.55 -29.36
C GLY A 1017 22.81 7.03 -29.48
N SER A 1018 21.59 6.58 -29.74
CA SER A 1018 21.26 5.16 -29.87
C SER A 1018 21.55 4.60 -31.28
N ASP A 1019 22.07 3.36 -31.36
CA ASP A 1019 22.39 2.66 -32.62
C ASP A 1019 21.27 1.71 -33.03
N PHE A 1020 20.75 1.86 -34.25
CA PHE A 1020 19.73 1.01 -34.87
C PHE A 1020 20.26 0.25 -36.10
N SER A 1021 21.57 0.02 -36.17
CA SER A 1021 22.17 -0.70 -37.30
C SER A 1021 21.57 -2.10 -37.50
N GLU A 1022 21.23 -2.46 -38.74
CA GLU A 1022 20.68 -3.77 -39.11
C GLU A 1022 19.32 -4.12 -38.45
N SER A 1023 18.61 -3.17 -37.83
CA SER A 1023 17.28 -3.41 -37.24
C SER A 1023 16.17 -3.51 -38.30
N ASN A 1024 15.15 -4.33 -38.04
CA ASN A 1024 13.92 -4.41 -38.82
C ASN A 1024 12.85 -3.49 -38.19
N LEU A 1025 12.19 -2.62 -38.97
CA LEU A 1025 11.24 -1.61 -38.50
C LEU A 1025 9.85 -1.73 -39.17
N ASN A 1026 9.44 -2.94 -39.55
CA ASN A 1026 8.24 -3.15 -40.34
C ASN A 1026 6.97 -2.60 -39.67
N GLU A 1027 6.15 -1.86 -40.43
CA GLU A 1027 4.86 -1.26 -40.01
C GLU A 1027 4.90 -0.44 -38.69
N SER A 1028 6.08 0.03 -38.28
CA SER A 1028 6.26 0.77 -37.03
C SER A 1028 6.01 2.27 -37.22
N LYS A 1029 5.35 2.92 -36.25
CA LYS A 1029 4.96 4.35 -36.29
C LYS A 1029 5.85 5.20 -35.38
N PHE A 1030 6.36 6.33 -35.88
CA PHE A 1030 7.15 7.29 -35.09
C PHE A 1030 6.46 8.67 -35.05
N LEU A 1031 6.10 9.14 -33.86
CA LEU A 1031 5.72 10.52 -33.57
C LEU A 1031 6.81 11.16 -32.70
N LEU A 1032 7.71 11.92 -33.34
CA LEU A 1032 8.83 12.62 -32.70
C LEU A 1032 8.49 14.11 -32.46
N GLU A 1033 8.96 14.67 -31.35
CA GLU A 1033 8.83 16.10 -31.06
C GLU A 1033 9.89 16.92 -31.83
N SER A 1034 9.49 18.07 -32.36
CA SER A 1034 10.34 18.96 -33.14
C SER A 1034 11.19 19.88 -32.25
N GLN A 1035 12.29 19.36 -31.68
CA GLN A 1035 13.31 20.17 -31.03
C GLN A 1035 14.73 19.68 -31.41
N LEU A 1036 15.40 20.48 -32.25
CA LEU A 1036 16.87 20.64 -32.39
C LEU A 1036 17.77 19.43 -32.76
N ASN A 1037 18.34 19.49 -33.97
CA ASN A 1037 19.65 18.94 -34.39
C ASN A 1037 20.18 17.71 -33.65
N GLN A 1038 19.82 16.49 -34.09
CA GLN A 1038 20.60 15.30 -33.77
C GLN A 1038 20.78 14.39 -35.00
N VAL A 1039 22.03 13.98 -35.21
CA VAL A 1039 22.48 13.14 -36.31
C VAL A 1039 22.07 11.69 -36.03
N PHE A 1040 21.08 11.19 -36.75
CA PHE A 1040 20.81 9.74 -36.81
C PHE A 1040 21.86 9.06 -37.69
N SER A 1041 22.61 8.10 -37.14
CA SER A 1041 23.43 7.18 -37.94
C SER A 1041 22.68 5.87 -38.16
N ILE A 1042 21.70 5.87 -39.08
CA ILE A 1042 21.07 4.61 -39.53
C ILE A 1042 22.01 3.99 -40.57
N SER A 1043 22.87 3.06 -40.18
CA SER A 1043 23.91 2.55 -41.07
C SER A 1043 23.47 1.41 -42.02
N LYS A 1044 22.26 0.86 -41.85
CA LYS A 1044 21.53 -0.06 -42.76
C LYS A 1044 20.20 -0.45 -42.10
N ALA A 1045 19.06 -0.06 -42.67
CA ALA A 1045 17.74 -0.58 -42.30
C ALA A 1045 17.20 -1.43 -43.46
N ILE A 1046 16.52 -2.54 -43.15
CA ILE A 1046 15.84 -3.38 -44.14
C ILE A 1046 14.40 -2.87 -44.26
N LEU A 1047 14.01 -2.44 -45.45
CA LEU A 1047 12.65 -1.95 -45.73
C LEU A 1047 11.67 -3.13 -45.95
N PRO A 1048 10.34 -2.89 -45.90
CA PRO A 1048 9.31 -3.94 -46.02
C PRO A 1048 9.37 -4.77 -47.31
N ASP A 1049 10.11 -4.32 -48.33
CA ASP A 1049 10.34 -4.99 -49.61
C ASP A 1049 11.60 -5.87 -49.64
N GLY A 1050 12.36 -5.96 -48.54
CA GLY A 1050 13.60 -6.73 -48.45
C GLY A 1050 14.84 -6.02 -49.02
N SER A 1051 14.77 -4.73 -49.37
CA SER A 1051 15.92 -3.97 -49.87
C SER A 1051 16.82 -3.43 -48.73
N ILE A 1052 18.14 -3.46 -48.95
CA ILE A 1052 19.14 -2.88 -48.03
C ILE A 1052 19.41 -1.43 -48.45
N GLY A 1053 18.90 -0.45 -47.70
CA GLY A 1053 19.23 0.95 -47.90
C GLY A 1053 20.70 1.23 -47.56
N LYS A 1054 21.51 1.63 -48.55
CA LYS A 1054 22.88 2.16 -48.34
C LYS A 1054 22.82 3.67 -48.09
N ASN A 1055 23.51 4.12 -47.04
CA ASN A 1055 23.58 5.51 -46.59
C ASN A 1055 23.99 6.53 -47.67
N LYS A 1056 23.30 7.68 -47.70
CA LYS A 1056 23.84 8.95 -48.21
C LYS A 1056 24.02 9.91 -47.04
N ASN A 1057 25.28 10.27 -46.78
CA ASN A 1057 25.68 11.29 -45.81
C ASN A 1057 25.04 12.66 -46.14
N LEU A 1058 24.45 13.32 -45.15
CA LEU A 1058 24.15 14.76 -45.21
C LEU A 1058 25.23 15.53 -44.42
N ILE A 1059 25.97 16.37 -45.14
CA ILE A 1059 27.11 17.17 -44.67
C ILE A 1059 26.64 18.56 -44.19
N ARG A 1060 27.41 19.11 -43.23
CA ARG A 1060 27.56 20.50 -42.78
C ARG A 1060 27.13 21.62 -43.77
N ASN A 1061 26.50 22.66 -43.18
CA ASN A 1061 26.50 24.09 -43.52
C ASN A 1061 26.95 24.53 -44.94
N GLY A 1062 26.03 25.11 -45.72
CA GLY A 1062 26.32 25.95 -46.90
C GLY A 1062 25.09 26.19 -47.79
N ASN A 1063 24.93 27.41 -48.31
CA ASN A 1063 23.79 27.95 -49.09
C ASN A 1063 23.32 27.14 -50.33
N PRO A 1064 22.07 27.38 -50.83
CA PRO A 1064 21.33 26.47 -51.70
C PRO A 1064 21.46 26.78 -53.20
N THR A 1065 21.27 25.75 -54.04
CA THR A 1065 20.76 25.87 -55.41
C THR A 1065 19.69 24.80 -55.63
N CYS A 1066 18.52 25.24 -56.10
CA CYS A 1066 17.33 24.43 -56.38
C CYS A 1066 17.61 23.32 -57.41
N ASP A 1067 16.88 22.21 -57.30
CA ASP A 1067 16.39 21.50 -58.49
C ASP A 1067 15.06 20.78 -58.21
N GLU A 1068 14.14 20.99 -59.15
CA GLU A 1068 12.80 20.44 -59.26
C GLU A 1068 12.87 18.98 -59.73
N SER A 1069 12.53 18.01 -58.87
CA SER A 1069 11.99 16.70 -59.28
C SER A 1069 11.83 15.76 -58.09
N MET A 1070 10.68 15.78 -57.42
CA MET A 1070 10.23 14.61 -56.65
C MET A 1070 8.72 14.70 -56.41
N ILE A 1071 7.95 14.34 -57.45
CA ILE A 1071 6.55 13.94 -57.31
C ILE A 1071 6.55 12.43 -57.08
N MET A 1072 6.17 11.98 -55.89
CA MET A 1072 5.50 10.70 -55.72
C MET A 1072 4.44 10.77 -54.61
N ASN A 1073 3.27 10.25 -54.96
CA ASN A 1073 1.98 10.28 -54.29
C ASN A 1073 2.02 9.80 -52.82
N ILE A 1074 1.43 10.61 -51.93
CA ILE A 1074 0.94 10.16 -50.62
C ILE A 1074 -0.59 10.13 -50.72
N SER A 1075 -1.14 8.98 -51.06
CA SER A 1075 -2.55 8.65 -50.83
C SER A 1075 -2.59 7.28 -50.15
N GLN A 1076 -3.49 7.12 -49.18
CA GLN A 1076 -3.75 5.93 -48.34
C GLN A 1076 -3.11 5.86 -46.95
N TRP A 1077 -3.44 6.80 -46.05
CA TRP A 1077 -3.50 6.50 -44.61
C TRP A 1077 -4.74 7.19 -44.02
N THR A 1078 -5.81 6.43 -43.74
CA THR A 1078 -7.02 6.90 -43.05
C THR A 1078 -7.51 5.85 -42.05
N VAL A 1079 -7.69 6.25 -40.79
CA VAL A 1079 -8.56 5.60 -39.79
C VAL A 1079 -9.25 6.71 -38.98
N PRO A 1080 -10.58 6.64 -38.71
CA PRO A 1080 -11.35 7.75 -38.18
C PRO A 1080 -11.29 7.85 -36.65
N VAL A 1081 -11.15 9.07 -36.14
CA VAL A 1081 -11.50 9.41 -34.75
C VAL A 1081 -12.65 10.42 -34.81
N GLN A 1082 -13.79 10.10 -34.19
CA GLN A 1082 -14.95 10.97 -34.13
C GLN A 1082 -14.57 12.34 -33.56
N GLY A 1083 -14.77 13.40 -34.34
CA GLY A 1083 -14.61 14.80 -33.91
C GLY A 1083 -13.49 15.61 -34.56
N SER A 1084 -12.80 15.11 -35.58
CA SER A 1084 -11.66 15.82 -36.21
C SER A 1084 -12.09 16.63 -37.45
N ILE A 1085 -11.80 17.93 -37.49
CA ILE A 1085 -11.89 18.76 -38.72
C ILE A 1085 -10.72 18.38 -39.64
N ILE A 1086 -11.03 18.01 -40.89
CA ILE A 1086 -10.01 17.68 -41.90
C ILE A 1086 -9.62 18.98 -42.62
N ILE A 1087 -8.36 19.39 -42.50
CA ILE A 1087 -7.79 20.52 -43.27
C ILE A 1087 -6.79 19.94 -44.27
N MET A 1088 -7.10 20.06 -45.56
CA MET A 1088 -6.17 19.70 -46.63
C MET A 1088 -5.56 20.96 -47.23
N PRO A 1089 -4.24 21.17 -47.16
CA PRO A 1089 -3.58 22.22 -47.92
C PRO A 1089 -3.42 21.77 -49.38
N GLN A 1090 -3.96 22.56 -50.31
CA GLN A 1090 -3.66 22.45 -51.74
C GLN A 1090 -2.83 23.68 -52.13
N VAL A 1091 -1.67 23.45 -52.75
CA VAL A 1091 -0.80 24.50 -53.26
C VAL A 1091 -0.88 24.46 -54.78
N ASN A 1092 -1.51 25.49 -55.36
CA ASN A 1092 -1.51 25.72 -56.81
C ASN A 1092 -0.98 27.14 -57.05
N ASP A 1093 0.02 27.26 -57.92
CA ASP A 1093 0.54 28.53 -58.46
C ASP A 1093 0.69 29.66 -57.43
N GLY A 1094 1.38 29.39 -56.32
CA GLY A 1094 1.73 30.40 -55.30
C GLY A 1094 0.63 30.79 -54.31
N ASN A 1095 -0.56 30.20 -54.38
CA ASN A 1095 -1.62 30.40 -53.38
C ASN A 1095 -1.84 29.15 -52.52
N CYS A 1096 -2.02 29.35 -51.20
CA CYS A 1096 -2.37 28.30 -50.25
C CYS A 1096 -3.86 28.38 -49.93
N VAL A 1097 -4.61 27.32 -50.29
CA VAL A 1097 -6.05 27.22 -50.00
C VAL A 1097 -6.26 26.20 -48.90
N PHE A 1098 -6.99 26.60 -47.84
CA PHE A 1098 -7.36 25.73 -46.74
C PHE A 1098 -8.85 25.41 -46.83
N GLN A 1099 -9.18 24.14 -47.02
CA GLN A 1099 -10.57 23.67 -47.11
C GLN A 1099 -10.91 22.83 -45.87
N ALA A 1100 -11.95 23.24 -45.14
CA ALA A 1100 -12.50 22.50 -44.00
C ALA A 1100 -13.90 21.98 -44.34
N THR A 1101 -14.11 20.67 -44.20
CA THR A 1101 -15.40 20.00 -44.38
C THR A 1101 -15.91 19.48 -43.03
N THR A 1102 -17.18 19.73 -42.69
CA THR A 1102 -17.82 19.22 -41.46
C THR A 1102 -19.17 18.58 -41.78
N SER A 1103 -19.54 17.48 -41.11
CA SER A 1103 -20.76 16.70 -41.42
C SER A 1103 -21.95 16.93 -40.46
N ASN A 1104 -21.87 17.84 -39.49
CA ASN A 1104 -23.05 18.31 -38.74
C ASN A 1104 -22.75 19.61 -38.01
N ILE A 1105 -23.47 20.69 -38.36
CA ILE A 1105 -23.38 21.99 -37.71
C ILE A 1105 -24.48 22.06 -36.65
N THR A 1106 -24.11 21.94 -35.38
CA THR A 1106 -24.83 22.57 -34.27
C THR A 1106 -23.88 22.63 -33.08
N HIS A 1107 -23.36 23.84 -32.84
CA HIS A 1107 -22.48 24.23 -31.71
C HIS A 1107 -21.02 23.75 -31.75
N LEU A 1108 -20.14 24.54 -32.39
CA LEU A 1108 -18.88 25.10 -31.83
C LEU A 1108 -18.02 25.66 -32.98
N ILE A 1109 -17.89 26.98 -33.09
CA ILE A 1109 -16.71 27.63 -33.65
C ILE A 1109 -16.26 28.63 -32.59
N GLN A 1110 -15.19 28.30 -31.87
CA GLN A 1110 -14.41 29.30 -31.14
C GLN A 1110 -12.96 29.12 -31.59
N SER A 1111 -12.52 30.09 -32.42
CA SER A 1111 -11.15 30.39 -32.88
C SER A 1111 -10.35 29.28 -33.58
N VAL A 1112 -9.97 29.53 -34.84
CA VAL A 1112 -8.83 28.88 -35.52
C VAL A 1112 -7.63 29.82 -35.42
N ASP A 1113 -6.58 29.42 -34.69
CA ASP A 1113 -5.37 30.23 -34.53
C ASP A 1113 -4.35 29.93 -35.65
N VAL A 1114 -4.15 30.89 -36.55
CA VAL A 1114 -3.18 30.83 -37.67
C VAL A 1114 -1.93 31.67 -37.43
N SER A 1115 -1.80 32.27 -36.24
CA SER A 1115 -0.77 33.27 -35.91
C SER A 1115 0.66 32.73 -36.02
N HIS A 1116 0.86 31.44 -35.77
CA HIS A 1116 2.16 30.78 -35.89
C HIS A 1116 2.66 30.71 -37.34
N TYR A 1117 1.78 30.46 -38.30
CA TYR A 1117 2.13 30.38 -39.72
C TYR A 1117 2.41 31.75 -40.32
N VAL A 1118 1.63 32.77 -39.93
CA VAL A 1118 1.83 34.16 -40.34
C VAL A 1118 3.18 34.70 -39.84
N LYS A 1119 3.54 34.44 -38.57
CA LYS A 1119 4.86 34.84 -38.02
C LYS A 1119 6.03 34.15 -38.72
N ARG A 1120 5.90 32.87 -39.07
CA ARG A 1120 6.95 32.13 -39.76
C ARG A 1120 7.20 32.63 -41.18
N MET A 1121 6.15 33.06 -41.89
CA MET A 1121 6.22 33.54 -43.27
C MET A 1121 6.64 35.02 -43.37
N MET A 1122 6.27 35.87 -42.40
CA MET A 1122 6.81 37.23 -42.28
C MET A 1122 8.33 37.22 -42.04
N ASN A 1123 8.82 36.26 -41.25
CA ASN A 1123 10.26 36.05 -41.05
C ASN A 1123 10.99 35.54 -42.30
N ALA A 1124 10.26 35.10 -43.34
CA ALA A 1124 10.81 34.69 -44.64
C ALA A 1124 10.78 35.82 -45.70
N GLY A 1125 10.35 37.04 -45.33
CA GLY A 1125 10.46 38.24 -46.18
C GLY A 1125 9.21 38.64 -46.99
N LEU A 1126 8.05 38.01 -46.74
CA LEU A 1126 6.77 38.35 -47.39
C LEU A 1126 6.03 39.46 -46.62
N THR A 1127 5.58 40.51 -47.30
CA THR A 1127 5.21 41.79 -46.65
C THR A 1127 3.71 42.05 -46.49
N TYR A 1128 2.81 41.39 -47.24
CA TYR A 1128 1.36 41.62 -47.16
C TYR A 1128 0.54 40.31 -47.22
N VAL A 1129 -0.54 40.25 -46.45
CA VAL A 1129 -1.49 39.12 -46.39
C VAL A 1129 -2.91 39.65 -46.59
N LEU A 1130 -3.62 39.16 -47.61
CA LEU A 1130 -5.06 39.39 -47.79
C LEU A 1130 -5.81 38.10 -47.40
N LEU A 1131 -6.82 38.23 -46.55
CA LEU A 1131 -7.62 37.12 -46.04
C LEU A 1131 -9.04 37.27 -46.57
N GLU A 1132 -9.44 36.40 -47.50
CA GLU A 1132 -10.80 36.32 -48.03
C GLU A 1132 -11.44 35.01 -47.57
N ALA A 1133 -12.60 35.11 -46.93
CA ALA A 1133 -13.39 33.96 -46.48
C ALA A 1133 -14.74 33.97 -47.20
N ASP A 1134 -14.94 33.01 -48.10
CA ASP A 1134 -16.22 32.82 -48.79
C ASP A 1134 -16.95 31.61 -48.20
N ILE A 1135 -18.21 31.84 -47.83
CA ILE A 1135 -19.11 30.79 -47.34
C ILE A 1135 -19.99 30.36 -48.49
N ILE A 1136 -19.74 29.17 -49.04
CA ILE A 1136 -20.61 28.55 -50.03
C ILE A 1136 -20.97 27.15 -49.53
N THR A 1137 -22.24 27.01 -49.13
CA THR A 1137 -22.95 25.75 -48.80
C THR A 1137 -22.10 24.64 -48.16
N ASN A 1138 -22.15 24.56 -46.83
CA ASN A 1138 -21.54 23.54 -45.95
C ASN A 1138 -20.01 23.42 -45.95
N ASN A 1139 -19.29 24.27 -46.68
CA ASN A 1139 -17.84 24.39 -46.62
C ASN A 1139 -17.42 25.83 -46.32
N ILE A 1140 -16.41 26.00 -45.45
CA ILE A 1140 -15.73 27.28 -45.26
C ILE A 1140 -14.43 27.19 -46.06
N ASN A 1141 -14.31 28.03 -47.08
CA ASN A 1141 -13.05 28.20 -47.82
C ASN A 1141 -12.37 29.47 -47.32
N VAL A 1142 -11.20 29.32 -46.70
CA VAL A 1142 -10.35 30.43 -46.31
C VAL A 1142 -9.22 30.54 -47.32
N ASN A 1143 -9.24 31.61 -48.11
CA ASN A 1143 -8.20 31.92 -49.07
C ASN A 1143 -7.24 32.95 -48.48
N LEU A 1144 -5.96 32.59 -48.43
CA LEU A 1144 -4.88 33.48 -48.03
C LEU A 1144 -4.04 33.80 -49.26
N ARG A 1145 -4.03 35.08 -49.67
CA ARG A 1145 -3.18 35.57 -50.77
C ARG A 1145 -2.01 36.37 -50.22
N PHE A 1146 -0.82 36.13 -50.77
CA PHE A 1146 0.43 36.75 -50.37
C PHE A 1146 1.06 37.50 -51.55
N PHE A 1147 1.61 38.69 -51.30
CA PHE A 1147 2.27 39.52 -52.33
C PHE A 1147 3.74 39.76 -51.99
N ASN A 1148 4.61 39.73 -53.02
CA ASN A 1148 6.04 40.06 -52.91
C ASN A 1148 6.27 41.55 -53.18
N SER A 1149 7.21 42.17 -52.47
CA SER A 1149 7.41 43.64 -52.48
C SER A 1149 8.09 44.23 -53.73
N THR A 1150 7.96 43.62 -54.90
CA THR A 1150 8.52 44.16 -56.16
C THR A 1150 7.49 44.53 -57.21
N ASP A 1151 6.19 44.30 -56.96
CA ASP A 1151 5.15 44.70 -57.90
C ASP A 1151 4.54 46.05 -57.50
N ASN A 1152 4.75 47.05 -58.36
CA ASN A 1152 4.05 48.33 -58.32
C ASN A 1152 2.54 48.09 -58.47
N LEU A 1153 1.81 48.14 -57.36
CA LEU A 1153 0.36 48.38 -57.37
C LEU A 1153 0.08 49.71 -56.68
N ILE A 1154 -0.32 50.65 -57.54
CA ILE A 1154 -0.75 52.02 -57.30
C ILE A 1154 -2.17 52.02 -56.72
N ASP A 1155 -2.42 52.96 -55.81
CA ASP A 1155 -3.71 53.52 -55.34
C ASP A 1155 -4.97 52.62 -55.35
N GLU A 1156 -5.44 52.24 -54.17
CA GLU A 1156 -6.67 52.78 -53.56
C GLU A 1156 -6.87 52.14 -52.16
N GLY A 1157 -7.43 52.92 -51.23
CA GLY A 1157 -7.27 52.72 -49.79
C GLY A 1157 -7.81 51.42 -49.17
N ILE A 1158 -7.07 50.91 -48.19
CA ILE A 1158 -7.59 50.03 -47.13
C ILE A 1158 -7.11 50.61 -45.79
N HIS A 1159 -8.03 51.31 -45.14
CA HIS A 1159 -7.97 51.62 -43.71
C HIS A 1159 -8.45 50.38 -42.92
N ASP A 1160 -7.81 50.12 -41.78
CA ASP A 1160 -8.21 49.21 -40.70
C ASP A 1160 -8.52 47.74 -41.07
N LEU A 1161 -7.53 46.85 -40.87
CA LEU A 1161 -7.81 45.44 -40.65
C LEU A 1161 -8.04 45.19 -39.15
N VAL A 1162 -9.27 45.39 -38.70
CA VAL A 1162 -9.80 44.82 -37.46
C VAL A 1162 -9.99 43.32 -37.70
N VAL A 1163 -9.20 42.48 -37.03
CA VAL A 1163 -9.52 41.05 -36.92
C VAL A 1163 -10.43 40.88 -35.70
N SER A 1164 -11.75 40.89 -35.93
CA SER A 1164 -12.74 40.35 -34.98
C SER A 1164 -12.91 38.85 -35.23
N PHE A 1165 -12.81 38.04 -34.18
CA PHE A 1165 -13.06 36.59 -34.21
C PHE A 1165 -14.54 36.23 -34.35
#